data_AF-A0A8B8DU13-F1
#
_entry.id   AF-A0A8B8DU13-F1
#
_cell.length_a   1.000
_cell.length_b   1.000
_cell.length_c   1.000
_cell.angle_alpha   90.00
_cell.angle_beta   90.00
_cell.angle_gamma   90.00
#
_symmetry.space_group_name_H-M   'P 1'
#
loop_
_entity.id
_entity.type
_entity.pdbx_description
1 polymer ?
#
loop_
_entity_poly.entity_id
_entity_poly.type
_entity_poly.pdbx_seq_one_letter_code
_entity_poly.pdbx_strand_id
1 'polypeptide(L)'
;MPSVRQILLETRKNLLEHKRKRIHGENVKRLRRLKLSVDNHRRLDILQNPEEYYKVNFERERHSRKFKVKQNVYKVNVKTLPFRDNSKGVRQLLKRILQDVKERMKCRPDDYLRLNLHHPSLQSDIWFEFTQSKNLDENLVMNKIEAVQQSKKNLTLTDGAAELELFHVHYSQGSGGNQMKHLQGNRETFKNEKQSIVRIMNEDTICLARAIVVARCYAQKPADKDSREYADWKQRWERIRRRDILSKKQRNEAVELMKSADCDLYRIAGGGPEEWVKLQKVLEPQYRLKVYEFKRGAPRLELIPIYKGTGNGTCLNILLDHDHYDTILSMPGVLGHPYYCDHCDVGYSHIEDHRTACPHRCSFCLANTPCVPDGTCVQCFICKGFFKSMDCYQRHLRPYSQRSRVTVCDLMGRCDRCNEWMSKKLLYKHKCGGQKHCKICKRQVDEDHKCYVQVKPKHKYDVKDRKKPLQMYIYFDFECTQEKGLHVPNLCVAHRVCHCCDHLPVDQPCKRCESLGAQRRYIFQGPTTLKDFMDWLLATTPHAQGQASSMVNKDAIVIAHNFKGYDGQFILNYLVHTACITPTVIMNGTKILSMQALDLKFIDSFNYLPFALAKMPSAFGLKELKKGYFPHFFNTEANQNYVGPYPAASFYGPDDMTSSARAAFYAWYEKQQGKTFNFHEEFLSYCISDVDILQRCCAQFRRTIHALVKVEPFKGSHYLC
;
A
#
# COMPACT_ATOMS: atom_id res chain seq x y z
N MET A 1 -87.27 -15.04 3.42
CA MET A 1 -86.65 -16.11 2.59
C MET A 1 -86.10 -15.45 1.34
N PRO A 2 -84.78 -15.44 1.08
CA PRO A 2 -84.25 -14.94 -0.20
C PRO A 2 -84.88 -15.74 -1.34
N SER A 3 -85.28 -15.09 -2.44
CA SER A 3 -85.92 -15.82 -3.54
C SER A 3 -84.98 -16.90 -4.09
N VAL A 4 -85.53 -18.05 -4.49
CA VAL A 4 -84.77 -19.19 -5.07
C VAL A 4 -83.82 -18.73 -6.19
N ARG A 5 -84.22 -17.68 -6.92
CA ARG A 5 -83.43 -17.06 -7.99
C ARG A 5 -82.16 -16.39 -7.47
N GLN A 6 -82.21 -15.74 -6.31
CA GLN A 6 -81.07 -15.08 -5.67
C GLN A 6 -80.05 -16.12 -5.18
N ILE A 7 -80.53 -17.21 -4.54
CA ILE A 7 -79.67 -18.30 -4.08
C ILE A 7 -78.97 -18.99 -5.26
N LEU A 8 -79.69 -19.24 -6.36
CA LEU A 8 -79.11 -19.82 -7.59
C LEU A 8 -78.06 -18.91 -8.23
N LEU A 9 -78.28 -17.59 -8.24
CA LEU A 9 -77.30 -16.61 -8.74
C LEU A 9 -76.04 -16.56 -7.87
N GLU A 10 -76.20 -16.51 -6.55
CA GLU A 10 -75.10 -16.53 -5.58
C GLU A 10 -74.28 -17.82 -5.73
N THR A 11 -74.96 -18.97 -5.81
CA THR A 11 -74.32 -20.28 -5.94
C THR A 11 -73.58 -20.41 -7.27
N ARG A 12 -74.14 -19.90 -8.37
CA ARG A 12 -73.48 -19.88 -9.68
C ARG A 12 -72.25 -18.97 -9.67
N LYS A 13 -72.32 -17.82 -9.00
CA LYS A 13 -71.19 -16.89 -8.84
C LYS A 13 -70.05 -17.53 -8.04
N ASN A 14 -70.37 -18.18 -6.92
CA ASN A 14 -69.41 -18.88 -6.07
C ASN A 14 -68.75 -20.07 -6.79
N LEU A 15 -69.52 -20.84 -7.56
CA LEU A 15 -68.99 -21.94 -8.40
C LEU A 15 -68.02 -21.44 -9.48
N LEU A 16 -68.34 -20.32 -10.14
CA LEU A 16 -67.46 -19.70 -11.13
C LEU A 16 -66.17 -19.17 -10.49
N GLU A 17 -66.27 -18.57 -9.31
CA GLU A 17 -65.12 -18.05 -8.59
C GLU A 17 -64.21 -19.18 -8.07
N HIS A 18 -64.78 -20.28 -7.59
CA HIS A 18 -64.04 -21.48 -7.20
C HIS A 18 -63.33 -22.12 -8.40
N LYS A 19 -64.01 -22.24 -9.57
CA LYS A 19 -63.37 -22.71 -10.82
C LYS A 19 -62.22 -21.79 -11.25
N ARG A 20 -62.39 -20.46 -11.18
CA ARG A 20 -61.31 -19.50 -11.51
C ARG A 20 -60.11 -19.65 -10.57
N LYS A 21 -60.34 -19.74 -9.25
CA LYS A 21 -59.26 -19.93 -8.26
C LYS A 21 -58.50 -21.24 -8.49
N ARG A 22 -59.21 -22.33 -8.82
CA ARG A 22 -58.58 -23.63 -9.11
C ARG A 22 -57.72 -23.59 -10.37
N ILE A 23 -58.25 -23.03 -11.48
CA ILE A 23 -57.51 -22.87 -12.75
C ILE A 23 -56.29 -21.96 -12.56
N HIS A 24 -56.43 -20.86 -11.80
CA HIS A 24 -55.31 -19.98 -11.48
C HIS A 24 -54.23 -20.73 -10.70
N GLY A 25 -54.60 -21.51 -9.68
CA GLY A 25 -53.67 -22.35 -8.92
C GLY A 25 -52.93 -23.38 -9.78
N GLU A 26 -53.62 -24.05 -10.71
CA GLU A 26 -53.02 -25.00 -11.64
C GLU A 26 -52.09 -24.32 -12.65
N ASN A 27 -52.47 -23.17 -13.20
CA ASN A 27 -51.64 -22.38 -14.11
C ASN A 27 -50.37 -21.89 -13.42
N VAL A 28 -50.45 -21.43 -12.17
CA VAL A 28 -49.27 -21.03 -11.38
C VAL A 28 -48.35 -22.22 -11.14
N LYS A 29 -48.88 -23.41 -10.83
CA LYS A 29 -48.08 -24.64 -10.68
C LYS A 29 -47.42 -25.07 -12.00
N ARG A 30 -48.11 -24.94 -13.13
CA ARG A 30 -47.58 -25.27 -14.46
C ARG A 30 -46.49 -24.28 -14.90
N LEU A 31 -46.70 -22.98 -14.68
CA LEU A 31 -45.70 -21.93 -14.91
C LEU A 31 -44.44 -22.15 -14.07
N ARG A 32 -44.58 -22.52 -12.79
CA ARG A 32 -43.42 -22.87 -11.94
C ARG A 32 -42.64 -24.05 -12.49
N ARG A 33 -43.30 -25.13 -12.95
CA ARG A 33 -42.63 -26.31 -13.54
C ARG A 33 -41.93 -25.98 -14.85
N LEU A 34 -42.56 -25.22 -15.73
CA LEU A 34 -41.94 -24.77 -17.00
C LEU A 34 -40.72 -23.89 -16.74
N LYS A 35 -40.81 -22.96 -15.79
CA LYS A 35 -39.70 -22.09 -15.40
C LYS A 35 -38.50 -22.92 -14.88
N LEU A 36 -38.75 -23.88 -14.00
CA LEU A 36 -37.72 -24.82 -13.50
C LEU A 36 -37.05 -25.64 -14.63
N SER A 37 -37.83 -26.10 -15.62
CA SER A 37 -37.30 -26.85 -16.76
C SER A 37 -36.42 -25.99 -17.67
N VAL A 38 -36.84 -24.75 -17.96
CA VAL A 38 -36.05 -23.79 -18.76
C VAL A 38 -34.77 -23.39 -18.01
N ASP A 39 -34.86 -23.15 -16.70
CA ASP A 39 -33.71 -22.82 -15.88
C ASP A 39 -32.71 -23.98 -15.83
N ASN A 40 -33.16 -25.23 -15.70
CA ASN A 40 -32.27 -26.39 -15.75
C ASN A 40 -31.57 -26.57 -17.11
N HIS A 41 -32.27 -26.29 -18.22
CA HIS A 41 -31.64 -26.38 -19.54
C HIS A 41 -30.56 -25.30 -19.74
N ARG A 42 -30.82 -24.07 -19.28
CA ARG A 42 -29.84 -22.97 -19.29
C ARG A 42 -28.65 -23.21 -18.35
N ARG A 43 -28.83 -23.96 -17.24
CA ARG A 43 -27.71 -24.39 -16.35
C ARG A 43 -26.72 -25.29 -17.08
N LEU A 44 -27.24 -26.24 -17.86
CA LEU A 44 -26.42 -27.15 -18.63
C LEU A 44 -25.69 -26.41 -19.75
N ASP A 45 -26.36 -25.44 -20.39
CA ASP A 45 -25.78 -24.65 -21.48
C ASP A 45 -24.63 -23.74 -21.00
N ILE A 46 -24.72 -23.09 -19.83
CA ILE A 46 -23.59 -22.31 -19.27
C ILE A 46 -22.36 -23.19 -18.98
N LEU A 47 -22.55 -24.45 -18.61
CA LEU A 47 -21.45 -25.39 -18.39
C LEU A 47 -20.81 -25.86 -19.70
N GLN A 48 -21.59 -25.93 -20.78
CA GLN A 48 -21.17 -26.39 -22.09
C GLN A 48 -20.58 -25.26 -22.95
N ASN A 49 -21.19 -24.07 -22.97
CA ASN A 49 -20.87 -22.93 -23.84
C ASN A 49 -20.72 -21.59 -23.09
N PRO A 50 -19.81 -21.45 -22.12
CA PRO A 50 -19.70 -20.24 -21.28
C PRO A 50 -19.26 -18.97 -22.03
N GLU A 51 -18.61 -19.10 -23.19
CA GLU A 51 -18.14 -17.97 -24.01
C GLU A 51 -19.29 -17.14 -24.60
N GLU A 52 -20.49 -17.71 -24.72
CA GLU A 52 -21.66 -16.97 -25.18
C GLU A 52 -22.24 -16.01 -24.13
N TYR A 53 -21.82 -16.14 -22.87
CA TYR A 53 -22.37 -15.43 -21.71
C TYR A 53 -21.53 -14.22 -21.28
N TYR A 54 -20.35 -14.00 -21.85
CA TYR A 54 -19.54 -12.81 -21.57
C TYR A 54 -18.82 -12.28 -22.81
N LYS A 55 -18.55 -10.97 -22.86
CA LYS A 55 -17.75 -10.34 -23.91
C LYS A 55 -16.63 -9.52 -23.30
N VAL A 56 -15.40 -9.83 -23.66
CA VAL A 56 -14.19 -9.09 -23.24
C VAL A 56 -13.82 -8.06 -24.30
N ASN A 57 -13.78 -6.79 -23.91
CA ASN A 57 -13.34 -5.68 -24.76
C ASN A 57 -12.11 -4.99 -24.12
N PHE A 58 -11.08 -4.72 -24.92
CA PHE A 58 -10.00 -3.83 -24.52
C PHE A 58 -10.50 -2.38 -24.56
N GLU A 59 -10.41 -1.66 -23.46
CA GLU A 59 -10.91 -0.29 -23.37
C GLU A 59 -9.80 0.73 -23.68
N ARG A 60 -8.69 0.67 -22.94
CA ARG A 60 -7.60 1.66 -23.03
C ARG A 60 -6.31 1.22 -22.34
N GLU A 61 -5.18 1.74 -22.82
CA GLU A 61 -3.87 1.71 -22.15
C GLU A 61 -3.60 3.06 -21.47
N ARG A 62 -3.22 3.05 -20.19
CA ARG A 62 -2.80 4.23 -19.41
C ARG A 62 -1.32 4.10 -19.04
N HIS A 63 -0.55 5.17 -19.21
CA HIS A 63 0.86 5.18 -18.81
C HIS A 63 1.07 6.01 -17.54
N SER A 64 1.47 5.36 -16.44
CA SER A 64 1.80 6.07 -15.20
C SER A 64 3.24 6.57 -15.22
N ARG A 65 3.44 7.88 -15.44
CA ARG A 65 4.77 8.51 -15.41
C ARG A 65 5.47 8.37 -14.05
N LYS A 66 4.71 8.35 -12.94
CA LYS A 66 5.23 8.24 -11.57
C LYS A 66 5.82 6.86 -11.28
N PHE A 67 5.20 5.80 -11.81
CA PHE A 67 5.61 4.41 -11.56
C PHE A 67 6.36 3.77 -12.74
N LYS A 68 6.42 4.44 -13.90
CA LYS A 68 6.95 3.89 -15.16
C LYS A 68 6.29 2.55 -15.52
N VAL A 69 4.97 2.49 -15.38
CA VAL A 69 4.19 1.28 -15.67
C VAL A 69 3.09 1.57 -16.69
N LYS A 70 2.91 0.62 -17.62
CA LYS A 70 1.76 0.53 -18.52
C LYS A 70 0.63 -0.19 -17.80
N GLN A 71 -0.55 0.44 -17.80
CA GLN A 71 -1.77 -0.06 -17.20
C GLN A 71 -2.77 -0.36 -18.30
N ASN A 72 -3.17 -1.61 -18.46
CA ASN A 72 -4.21 -1.98 -19.41
C ASN A 72 -5.55 -2.12 -18.70
N VAL A 73 -6.61 -1.57 -19.30
CA VAL A 73 -7.99 -1.66 -18.81
C VAL A 73 -8.81 -2.53 -19.76
N TYR A 74 -9.33 -3.64 -19.24
CA TYR A 74 -10.24 -4.52 -19.96
C TYR A 74 -11.61 -4.47 -19.31
N LYS A 75 -12.63 -4.30 -20.14
CA LYS A 75 -14.03 -4.31 -19.72
C LYS A 75 -14.67 -5.63 -20.15
N VAL A 76 -15.15 -6.40 -19.19
CA VAL A 76 -15.92 -7.62 -19.45
C VAL A 76 -17.38 -7.35 -19.17
N ASN A 77 -18.22 -7.52 -20.18
CA ASN A 77 -19.67 -7.44 -20.04
C ASN A 77 -20.22 -8.85 -19.89
N VAL A 78 -20.89 -9.13 -18.77
CA VAL A 78 -21.51 -10.42 -18.50
C VAL A 78 -23.01 -10.32 -18.78
N LYS A 79 -23.57 -11.26 -19.56
CA LYS A 79 -25.01 -11.33 -19.83
C LYS A 79 -25.78 -11.75 -18.57
N THR A 80 -27.04 -11.35 -18.49
CA THR A 80 -27.96 -11.72 -17.42
C THR A 80 -27.98 -13.24 -17.20
N LEU A 81 -27.61 -13.67 -15.99
CA LEU A 81 -27.56 -15.09 -15.64
C LEU A 81 -28.94 -15.61 -15.21
N PRO A 82 -29.31 -16.87 -15.53
CA PRO A 82 -30.66 -17.37 -15.28
C PRO A 82 -30.94 -17.81 -13.83
N PHE A 83 -30.01 -17.70 -12.87
CA PHE A 83 -30.15 -18.23 -11.51
C PHE A 83 -29.58 -17.31 -10.44
N ARG A 84 -30.31 -17.07 -9.35
CA ARG A 84 -29.95 -16.12 -8.27
C ARG A 84 -28.92 -16.61 -7.23
N ASP A 85 -28.09 -17.63 -7.51
CA ASP A 85 -27.31 -18.32 -6.47
C ASP A 85 -25.78 -18.38 -6.69
N ASN A 86 -25.03 -18.49 -5.59
CA ASN A 86 -23.57 -18.76 -5.48
C ASN A 86 -23.15 -20.17 -5.96
N SER A 87 -23.86 -20.69 -6.96
CA SER A 87 -23.75 -22.05 -7.49
C SER A 87 -22.39 -22.33 -8.17
N LYS A 88 -22.06 -23.62 -8.31
CA LYS A 88 -20.84 -24.09 -9.02
C LYS A 88 -20.72 -23.50 -10.44
N GLY A 89 -21.84 -23.27 -11.13
CA GLY A 89 -21.85 -22.69 -12.48
C GLY A 89 -21.33 -21.25 -12.53
N VAL A 90 -21.71 -20.40 -11.57
CA VAL A 90 -21.22 -19.00 -11.51
C VAL A 90 -19.73 -18.94 -11.19
N ARG A 91 -19.26 -19.79 -10.26
CA ARG A 91 -17.83 -19.91 -9.95
C ARG A 91 -17.03 -20.36 -11.18
N GLN A 92 -17.55 -21.30 -11.94
CA GLN A 92 -16.90 -21.80 -13.16
C GLN A 92 -16.88 -20.76 -14.28
N LEU A 93 -17.94 -19.97 -14.43
CA LEU A 93 -17.98 -18.84 -15.36
C LEU A 93 -16.94 -17.76 -14.97
N LEU A 94 -16.91 -17.35 -13.71
CA LEU A 94 -15.93 -16.37 -13.20
C LEU A 94 -14.49 -16.86 -13.39
N LYS A 95 -14.24 -18.15 -13.10
CA LYS A 95 -12.93 -18.77 -13.33
C LYS A 95 -12.50 -18.66 -14.79
N ARG A 96 -13.39 -18.95 -15.74
CA ARG A 96 -13.11 -18.81 -17.17
C ARG A 96 -12.91 -17.37 -17.60
N ILE A 97 -13.73 -16.43 -17.12
CA ILE A 97 -13.56 -14.99 -17.39
C ILE A 97 -12.17 -14.52 -16.92
N LEU A 98 -11.79 -14.85 -15.69
CA LEU A 98 -10.49 -14.48 -15.14
C LEU A 98 -9.34 -15.10 -15.93
N GLN A 99 -9.49 -16.34 -16.40
CA GLN A 99 -8.49 -17.01 -17.22
C GLN A 99 -8.34 -16.36 -18.60
N ASP A 100 -9.44 -16.17 -19.34
CA ASP A 100 -9.44 -15.56 -20.68
C ASP A 100 -8.86 -14.13 -20.65
N VAL A 101 -9.25 -13.33 -19.64
CA VAL A 101 -8.71 -11.97 -19.49
C VAL A 101 -7.21 -12.00 -19.14
N LYS A 102 -6.75 -12.90 -18.24
CA LYS A 102 -5.33 -13.04 -17.92
C LYS A 102 -4.49 -13.48 -19.13
N GLU A 103 -5.02 -14.37 -19.96
CA GLU A 103 -4.37 -14.85 -21.19
C GLU A 103 -4.27 -13.72 -22.23
N ARG A 104 -5.36 -12.99 -22.48
CA ARG A 104 -5.36 -11.81 -23.38
C ARG A 104 -4.42 -10.71 -22.92
N MET A 105 -4.30 -10.51 -21.61
CA MET A 105 -3.38 -9.54 -21.00
C MET A 105 -1.93 -10.02 -20.96
N LYS A 106 -1.65 -11.29 -21.30
CA LYS A 106 -0.33 -11.94 -21.15
C LYS A 106 0.23 -11.78 -19.74
N CYS A 107 -0.64 -11.90 -18.72
CA CYS A 107 -0.25 -11.68 -17.32
C CYS A 107 0.74 -12.71 -16.83
N ARG A 108 1.80 -12.25 -16.16
CA ARG A 108 2.68 -13.13 -15.39
C ARG A 108 2.05 -13.46 -14.03
N PRO A 109 2.37 -14.59 -13.39
CA PRO A 109 1.84 -14.93 -12.05
C PRO A 109 2.07 -13.86 -10.99
N ASP A 110 3.15 -13.10 -11.10
CA ASP A 110 3.55 -12.04 -10.17
C ASP A 110 3.12 -10.62 -10.60
N ASP A 111 2.47 -10.48 -11.76
CA ASP A 111 1.88 -9.19 -12.15
C ASP A 111 0.74 -8.83 -11.20
N TYR A 112 0.56 -7.54 -10.94
CA TYR A 112 -0.49 -7.08 -10.07
C TYR A 112 -1.73 -6.73 -10.87
N LEU A 113 -2.85 -7.33 -10.45
CA LEU A 113 -4.16 -7.11 -11.00
C LEU A 113 -5.04 -6.41 -9.96
N ARG A 114 -5.91 -5.54 -10.43
CA ARG A 114 -7.03 -5.03 -9.63
C ARG A 114 -8.30 -5.24 -10.42
N LEU A 115 -9.31 -5.78 -9.77
CA LEU A 115 -10.64 -5.94 -10.34
C LEU A 115 -11.56 -4.88 -9.75
N ASN A 116 -12.42 -4.32 -10.59
CA ASN A 116 -13.53 -3.46 -10.19
C ASN A 116 -14.82 -4.05 -10.76
N LEU A 117 -15.82 -4.24 -9.92
CA LEU A 117 -17.13 -4.75 -10.32
C LEU A 117 -18.14 -3.60 -10.26
N HIS A 118 -18.64 -3.24 -11.43
CA HIS A 118 -19.76 -2.32 -11.59
C HIS A 118 -21.04 -3.11 -11.85
N HIS A 119 -22.11 -2.74 -11.14
CA HIS A 119 -23.42 -3.36 -11.28
C HIS A 119 -24.51 -2.31 -11.04
N PRO A 120 -25.59 -2.25 -11.84
CA PRO A 120 -26.63 -1.22 -11.72
C PRO A 120 -27.30 -1.16 -10.35
N SER A 121 -27.37 -2.28 -9.62
CA SER A 121 -27.93 -2.34 -8.26
C SER A 121 -26.97 -1.84 -7.16
N LEU A 122 -25.73 -1.46 -7.50
CA LEU A 122 -24.75 -0.91 -6.57
C LEU A 122 -24.75 0.62 -6.61
N GLN A 123 -24.89 1.25 -5.44
CA GLN A 123 -24.68 2.71 -5.29
C GLN A 123 -23.20 3.13 -5.51
N SER A 124 -22.27 2.18 -5.42
CA SER A 124 -20.84 2.38 -5.59
C SER A 124 -20.19 1.07 -6.02
N ASP A 125 -19.22 1.12 -6.93
CA ASP A 125 -18.53 -0.07 -7.42
C ASP A 125 -17.84 -0.86 -6.31
N ILE A 126 -17.73 -2.17 -6.50
CA ILE A 126 -16.96 -3.03 -5.60
C ILE A 126 -15.51 -3.07 -6.09
N TRP A 127 -14.67 -2.32 -5.38
CA TRP A 127 -13.24 -2.31 -5.61
C TRP A 127 -12.55 -3.46 -4.89
N PHE A 128 -11.81 -4.26 -5.65
CA PHE A 128 -10.92 -5.26 -5.09
C PHE A 128 -9.56 -4.64 -4.76
N GLU A 129 -8.87 -5.27 -3.81
CA GLU A 129 -7.49 -4.91 -3.47
C GLU A 129 -6.55 -5.32 -4.61
N PHE A 130 -5.47 -4.56 -4.77
CA PHE A 130 -4.41 -4.92 -5.71
C PHE A 130 -3.79 -6.25 -5.28
N THR A 131 -3.97 -7.27 -6.12
CA THR A 131 -3.62 -8.65 -5.81
C THR A 131 -2.77 -9.23 -6.93
N GLN A 132 -1.83 -10.12 -6.59
CA GLN A 132 -1.02 -10.80 -7.60
C GLN A 132 -1.91 -11.66 -8.52
N SER A 133 -1.58 -11.76 -9.80
CA SER A 133 -2.34 -12.51 -10.80
C SER A 133 -2.63 -13.95 -10.36
N LYS A 134 -1.68 -14.61 -9.69
CA LYS A 134 -1.85 -15.96 -9.15
C LYS A 134 -2.85 -16.09 -7.98
N ASN A 135 -3.10 -14.99 -7.26
CA ASN A 135 -3.99 -14.95 -6.09
C ASN A 135 -5.38 -14.40 -6.43
N LEU A 136 -5.57 -13.82 -7.63
CA LEU A 136 -6.88 -13.36 -8.10
C LEU A 136 -7.66 -14.55 -8.69
N ASP A 137 -8.36 -15.30 -7.85
CA ASP A 137 -9.18 -16.46 -8.24
C ASP A 137 -10.68 -16.22 -8.02
N GLU A 138 -11.51 -17.17 -8.46
CA GLU A 138 -12.96 -17.10 -8.32
C GLU A 138 -13.42 -17.02 -6.86
N ASN A 139 -12.65 -17.57 -5.92
CA ASN A 139 -13.03 -17.56 -4.50
C ASN A 139 -12.84 -16.17 -3.90
N LEU A 140 -11.73 -15.49 -4.23
CA LEU A 140 -11.51 -14.11 -3.80
C LEU A 140 -12.61 -13.18 -4.30
N VAL A 141 -13.03 -13.35 -5.57
CA VAL A 141 -14.12 -12.58 -6.17
C VAL A 141 -15.43 -12.84 -5.43
N MET A 142 -15.80 -14.10 -5.24
CA MET A 142 -17.05 -14.48 -4.58
C MET A 142 -17.10 -14.05 -3.11
N ASN A 143 -16.02 -14.26 -2.34
CA ASN A 143 -15.98 -13.90 -0.91
C ASN A 143 -16.17 -12.40 -0.70
N LYS A 144 -15.62 -11.56 -1.57
CA LYS A 144 -15.80 -10.10 -1.48
C LYS A 144 -17.23 -9.69 -1.82
N ILE A 145 -17.83 -10.32 -2.82
CA ILE A 145 -19.23 -10.07 -3.20
C ILE A 145 -20.18 -10.50 -2.07
N GLU A 146 -19.95 -11.66 -1.45
CA GLU A 146 -20.70 -12.15 -0.29
C GLU A 146 -20.59 -11.19 0.90
N ALA A 147 -19.39 -10.70 1.20
CA ALA A 147 -19.18 -9.71 2.27
C ALA A 147 -19.96 -8.40 2.01
N VAL A 148 -20.05 -7.95 0.77
CA VAL A 148 -20.83 -6.75 0.40
C VAL A 148 -22.33 -7.03 0.45
N GLN A 149 -22.78 -8.21 0.03
CA GLN A 149 -24.19 -8.65 0.13
C GLN A 149 -24.71 -8.65 1.56
N GLN A 150 -23.90 -9.07 2.54
CA GLN A 150 -24.30 -9.05 3.96
C GLN A 150 -24.64 -7.64 4.48
N SER A 151 -24.09 -6.59 3.84
CA SER A 151 -24.37 -5.19 4.17
C SER A 151 -25.53 -4.57 3.37
N LYS A 152 -26.01 -5.22 2.30
CA LYS A 152 -27.09 -4.71 1.41
C LYS A 152 -28.00 -5.86 0.96
N LYS A 153 -29.27 -5.84 1.38
CA LYS A 153 -30.22 -6.97 1.24
C LYS A 153 -30.51 -7.49 -0.18
N ASN A 154 -30.10 -6.84 -1.28
CA ASN A 154 -30.53 -7.18 -2.65
C ASN A 154 -29.44 -7.04 -3.75
N LEU A 155 -28.19 -7.51 -3.53
CA LEU A 155 -27.21 -7.60 -4.62
C LEU A 155 -27.17 -9.03 -5.16
N THR A 156 -27.58 -9.24 -6.40
CA THR A 156 -27.44 -10.53 -7.11
C THR A 156 -26.75 -10.28 -8.44
N LEU A 157 -25.66 -11.00 -8.75
CA LEU A 157 -24.89 -10.93 -10.02
C LEU A 157 -25.74 -11.20 -11.29
N THR A 158 -27.02 -11.48 -11.11
CA THR A 158 -27.98 -11.91 -12.12
C THR A 158 -28.96 -10.83 -12.51
N ASP A 159 -28.96 -9.69 -11.83
CA ASP A 159 -29.91 -8.60 -12.06
C ASP A 159 -29.27 -7.52 -12.96
N GLY A 160 -29.06 -7.86 -14.23
CA GLY A 160 -28.57 -6.94 -15.27
C GLY A 160 -27.20 -7.28 -15.81
N ALA A 161 -26.74 -6.49 -16.79
CA ALA A 161 -25.40 -6.62 -17.32
C ALA A 161 -24.39 -6.15 -16.27
N ALA A 162 -23.59 -7.07 -15.75
CA ALA A 162 -22.48 -6.75 -14.87
C ALA A 162 -21.26 -6.37 -15.70
N GLU A 163 -20.56 -5.32 -15.29
CA GLU A 163 -19.34 -4.86 -15.94
C GLU A 163 -18.15 -5.12 -14.99
N LEU A 164 -17.17 -5.88 -15.46
CA LEU A 164 -15.92 -6.12 -14.75
C LEU A 164 -14.81 -5.33 -15.43
N GLU A 165 -14.21 -4.40 -14.71
CA GLU A 165 -13.00 -3.72 -15.15
C GLU A 165 -11.78 -4.37 -14.50
N LEU A 166 -10.84 -4.84 -15.31
CA LEU A 166 -9.56 -5.35 -14.84
C LEU A 166 -8.44 -4.37 -15.19
N PHE A 167 -7.70 -3.98 -14.15
CA PHE A 167 -6.48 -3.20 -14.25
C PHE A 167 -5.28 -4.12 -14.17
N HIS A 168 -4.52 -4.22 -15.26
CA HIS A 168 -3.24 -4.93 -15.27
C HIS A 168 -2.10 -3.95 -15.14
N VAL A 169 -1.29 -4.12 -14.10
CA VAL A 169 -0.05 -3.37 -13.88
C VAL A 169 1.09 -4.30 -14.19
N HIS A 170 1.74 -4.11 -15.33
CA HIS A 170 2.94 -4.86 -15.65
C HIS A 170 4.07 -4.38 -14.75
N TYR A 171 4.44 -5.19 -13.76
CA TYR A 171 5.42 -4.77 -12.78
C TYR A 171 6.80 -4.76 -13.43
N SER A 172 7.28 -3.57 -13.81
CA SER A 172 8.62 -3.40 -14.35
C SER A 172 9.63 -3.80 -13.27
N GLN A 173 10.55 -4.68 -13.63
CA GLN A 173 11.59 -5.14 -12.73
C GLN A 173 12.63 -4.03 -12.60
N GLY A 174 12.32 -3.07 -11.74
CA GLY A 174 13.13 -1.90 -11.49
C GLY A 174 14.53 -2.24 -10.99
N SER A 175 15.50 -1.56 -11.58
CA SER A 175 16.93 -1.65 -11.33
C SER A 175 17.35 -0.86 -10.07
N GLY A 176 17.02 -1.35 -8.88
CA GLY A 176 17.50 -0.80 -7.61
C GLY A 176 18.25 -1.83 -6.76
N GLY A 177 19.54 -1.59 -6.51
CA GLY A 177 20.38 -2.31 -5.53
C GLY A 177 20.96 -3.65 -5.98
N ASN A 178 22.29 -3.79 -5.98
CA ASN A 178 23.03 -5.03 -6.25
C ASN A 178 22.89 -6.05 -5.10
N GLN A 179 21.69 -6.58 -4.92
CA GLN A 179 21.48 -7.93 -4.40
C GLN A 179 20.77 -8.71 -5.50
N MET A 180 21.28 -9.90 -5.82
CA MET A 180 21.00 -10.66 -7.05
C MET A 180 19.51 -10.66 -7.45
N LYS A 181 19.20 -10.00 -8.56
CA LYS A 181 17.85 -9.82 -9.13
C LYS A 181 17.23 -11.09 -9.77
N HIS A 182 17.82 -12.27 -9.58
CA HIS A 182 17.39 -13.54 -10.22
C HIS A 182 16.52 -14.43 -9.31
N LEU A 183 15.65 -13.84 -8.50
CA LEU A 183 14.81 -14.57 -7.54
C LEU A 183 13.34 -14.17 -7.64
N GLN A 184 12.82 -14.06 -8.87
CA GLN A 184 11.39 -13.88 -9.12
C GLN A 184 10.75 -15.20 -9.51
N GLY A 185 9.91 -15.71 -8.61
CA GLY A 185 8.76 -16.59 -8.84
C GLY A 185 9.01 -17.99 -9.40
N ASN A 186 9.88 -18.15 -10.40
CA ASN A 186 10.04 -19.38 -11.15
C ASN A 186 11.20 -20.23 -10.60
N ARG A 187 10.83 -21.36 -9.96
CA ARG A 187 11.76 -22.34 -9.37
C ARG A 187 12.70 -22.94 -10.41
N GLU A 188 12.23 -23.22 -11.62
CA GLU A 188 13.04 -23.80 -12.69
C GLU A 188 14.09 -22.82 -13.19
N THR A 189 13.71 -21.56 -13.46
CA THR A 189 14.66 -20.51 -13.85
C THR A 189 15.74 -20.34 -12.79
N PHE A 190 15.35 -20.28 -11.51
CA PHE A 190 16.28 -20.16 -10.39
C PHE A 190 17.29 -21.32 -10.34
N LYS A 191 16.82 -22.57 -10.46
CA LYS A 191 17.69 -23.75 -10.43
C LYS A 191 18.63 -23.82 -11.65
N ASN A 192 18.19 -23.32 -12.82
CA ASN A 192 18.98 -23.35 -14.05
C ASN A 192 20.06 -22.25 -14.11
N GLU A 193 19.75 -21.04 -13.62
CA GLU A 193 20.67 -19.90 -13.69
C GLU A 193 21.75 -19.92 -12.59
N LYS A 194 21.45 -20.53 -11.44
CA LYS A 194 22.37 -20.57 -10.31
C LYS A 194 23.47 -21.61 -10.51
N GLN A 195 24.70 -21.15 -10.74
CA GLN A 195 25.90 -21.99 -10.78
C GLN A 195 26.17 -22.75 -9.46
N SER A 196 25.57 -22.30 -8.36
CA SER A 196 25.62 -22.97 -7.06
C SER A 196 24.69 -24.18 -6.96
N ILE A 197 23.85 -24.45 -7.96
CA ILE A 197 22.97 -25.62 -8.02
C ILE A 197 23.42 -26.52 -9.19
N VAL A 198 23.58 -27.82 -8.91
CA VAL A 198 23.77 -28.84 -9.95
C VAL A 198 22.47 -29.62 -10.08
N ARG A 199 21.84 -29.46 -11.24
CA ARG A 199 20.67 -30.26 -11.63
C ARG A 199 21.07 -31.72 -11.78
N ILE A 200 20.38 -32.60 -11.08
CA ILE A 200 20.53 -34.04 -11.27
C ILE A 200 19.59 -34.47 -12.39
N MET A 201 20.15 -35.08 -13.43
CA MET A 201 19.39 -35.65 -14.54
C MET A 201 19.42 -37.17 -14.40
N ASN A 202 18.25 -37.78 -14.27
CA ASN A 202 18.08 -39.22 -14.08
C ASN A 202 16.77 -39.71 -14.67
N GLU A 203 16.78 -40.96 -15.15
CA GLU A 203 15.58 -41.73 -15.54
C GLU A 203 15.18 -42.74 -14.45
N ASP A 204 16.04 -42.93 -13.45
CA ASP A 204 15.80 -43.80 -12.31
C ASP A 204 15.20 -43.06 -11.12
N THR A 205 14.86 -43.79 -10.07
CA THR A 205 14.21 -43.27 -8.85
C THR A 205 15.21 -42.95 -7.74
N ILE A 206 16.50 -42.74 -8.03
CA ILE A 206 17.56 -42.56 -7.01
C ILE A 206 18.20 -41.16 -7.02
N CYS A 207 17.44 -40.12 -7.38
CA CYS A 207 17.95 -38.75 -7.49
C CYS A 207 18.55 -38.21 -6.17
N LEU A 208 18.06 -38.60 -5.00
CA LEU A 208 18.66 -38.24 -3.70
C LEU A 208 20.09 -38.76 -3.57
N ALA A 209 20.30 -40.05 -3.80
CA ALA A 209 21.62 -40.67 -3.69
C ALA A 209 22.59 -40.10 -4.74
N ARG A 210 22.10 -39.86 -5.97
CA ARG A 210 22.87 -39.17 -7.01
C ARG A 210 23.28 -37.75 -6.58
N ALA A 211 22.36 -36.98 -6.00
CA ALA A 211 22.66 -35.65 -5.47
C ALA A 211 23.71 -35.70 -4.35
N ILE A 212 23.61 -36.67 -3.45
CA ILE A 212 24.60 -36.86 -2.38
C ILE A 212 25.98 -37.21 -2.96
N VAL A 213 26.07 -38.08 -3.97
CA VAL A 213 27.34 -38.41 -4.63
C VAL A 213 27.99 -37.17 -5.24
N VAL A 214 27.20 -36.33 -5.92
CA VAL A 214 27.70 -35.05 -6.47
C VAL A 214 28.18 -34.13 -5.34
N ALA A 215 27.41 -33.99 -4.26
CA ALA A 215 27.77 -33.17 -3.11
C ALA A 215 29.07 -33.65 -2.44
N ARG A 216 29.22 -34.97 -2.23
CA ARG A 216 30.41 -35.61 -1.67
C ARG A 216 31.63 -35.37 -2.53
N CYS A 217 31.51 -35.58 -3.84
CA CYS A 217 32.61 -35.33 -4.76
C CYS A 217 33.06 -33.87 -4.70
N TYR A 218 32.12 -32.91 -4.63
CA TYR A 218 32.46 -31.49 -4.49
C TYR A 218 33.15 -31.17 -3.15
N ALA A 219 32.69 -31.77 -2.06
CA ALA A 219 33.26 -31.56 -0.72
C ALA A 219 34.71 -32.07 -0.60
N GLN A 220 35.09 -33.08 -1.40
CA GLN A 220 36.44 -33.65 -1.46
C GLN A 220 37.43 -32.82 -2.31
N LYS A 221 37.07 -31.59 -2.70
CA LYS A 221 37.91 -30.74 -3.55
C LYS A 221 39.22 -30.35 -2.83
N PRO A 222 40.40 -30.66 -3.40
CA PRO A 222 41.68 -30.25 -2.81
C PRO A 222 41.85 -28.73 -2.78
N ALA A 223 42.55 -28.23 -1.74
CA ALA A 223 42.79 -26.80 -1.55
C ALA A 223 43.83 -26.25 -2.55
N ASP A 224 44.88 -27.02 -2.81
CA ASP A 224 45.92 -26.69 -3.77
C ASP A 224 45.50 -27.07 -5.20
N LYS A 225 45.39 -26.07 -6.06
CA LYS A 225 44.91 -26.22 -7.44
C LYS A 225 45.96 -26.78 -8.39
N ASP A 226 47.23 -26.71 -8.02
CA ASP A 226 48.34 -27.12 -8.87
C ASP A 226 48.80 -28.56 -8.54
N SER A 227 48.18 -29.18 -7.53
CA SER A 227 48.44 -30.56 -7.12
C SER A 227 47.91 -31.61 -8.12
N ARG A 228 48.58 -32.77 -8.17
CA ARG A 228 48.12 -33.94 -8.93
C ARG A 228 46.73 -34.42 -8.45
N GLU A 229 46.49 -34.35 -7.15
CA GLU A 229 45.20 -34.68 -6.53
C GLU A 229 44.07 -33.80 -7.06
N TYR A 230 44.33 -32.50 -7.29
CA TYR A 230 43.34 -31.60 -7.87
C TYR A 230 43.03 -31.94 -9.33
N ALA A 231 44.04 -32.33 -10.11
CA ALA A 231 43.83 -32.77 -11.49
C ALA A 231 42.96 -34.05 -11.55
N ASP A 232 43.25 -35.04 -10.70
CA ASP A 232 42.48 -36.28 -10.59
C ASP A 232 41.04 -36.01 -10.12
N TRP A 233 40.89 -35.15 -9.11
CA TRP A 233 39.59 -34.68 -8.64
C TRP A 233 38.81 -33.98 -9.75
N LYS A 234 39.43 -33.08 -10.51
CA LYS A 234 38.79 -32.33 -11.60
C LYS A 234 38.27 -33.27 -12.68
N GLN A 235 39.06 -34.28 -13.07
CA GLN A 235 38.59 -35.29 -14.02
C GLN A 235 37.41 -36.10 -13.50
N ARG A 236 37.38 -36.43 -12.20
CA ARG A 236 36.26 -37.12 -11.56
C ARG A 236 35.02 -36.21 -11.49
N TRP A 237 35.21 -34.95 -11.11
CA TRP A 237 34.17 -33.94 -10.99
C TRP A 237 33.45 -33.71 -12.32
N GLU A 238 34.20 -33.51 -13.42
CA GLU A 238 33.62 -33.35 -14.76
C GLU A 238 32.87 -34.59 -15.23
N ARG A 239 33.19 -35.80 -14.74
CA ARG A 239 32.44 -37.03 -15.05
C ARG A 239 31.16 -37.17 -14.22
N ILE A 240 31.17 -36.68 -12.99
CA ILE A 240 30.04 -36.79 -12.04
C ILE A 240 29.01 -35.66 -12.21
N ARG A 241 29.42 -34.45 -12.66
CA ARG A 241 28.55 -33.27 -12.80
C ARG A 241 27.85 -33.13 -14.17
N ARG A 242 28.14 -33.99 -15.15
CA ARG A 242 27.57 -33.87 -16.52
C ARG A 242 26.03 -33.80 -16.49
N ARG A 243 25.49 -32.92 -17.33
CA ARG A 243 24.04 -32.63 -17.44
C ARG A 243 23.39 -33.27 -18.67
N ASP A 244 24.21 -33.63 -19.65
CA ASP A 244 23.86 -34.06 -21.01
C ASP A 244 23.79 -35.58 -21.17
N ILE A 245 24.42 -36.34 -20.26
CA ILE A 245 24.50 -37.81 -20.33
C ILE A 245 24.23 -38.37 -18.93
N LEU A 246 23.34 -39.36 -18.82
CA LEU A 246 23.12 -40.14 -17.60
C LEU A 246 24.44 -40.80 -17.16
N SER A 247 25.16 -40.15 -16.24
CA SER A 247 26.50 -40.58 -15.83
C SER A 247 26.44 -41.96 -15.17
N LYS A 248 26.95 -42.99 -15.85
CA LYS A 248 27.03 -44.37 -15.33
C LYS A 248 27.82 -44.42 -14.03
N LYS A 249 28.90 -43.64 -13.91
CA LYS A 249 29.71 -43.57 -12.69
C LYS A 249 28.94 -42.95 -11.51
N GLN A 250 28.21 -41.86 -11.76
CA GLN A 250 27.33 -41.25 -10.75
C GLN A 250 26.25 -42.24 -10.29
N ARG A 251 25.64 -42.99 -11.23
CA ARG A 251 24.65 -44.02 -10.93
C ARG A 251 25.23 -45.14 -10.07
N ASN A 252 26.38 -45.69 -10.45
CA ASN A 252 26.98 -46.83 -9.75
C ASN A 252 27.36 -46.44 -8.31
N GLU A 253 27.98 -45.27 -8.12
CA GLU A 253 28.30 -44.76 -6.76
C GLU A 253 27.01 -44.50 -5.94
N ALA A 254 25.93 -44.04 -6.58
CA ALA A 254 24.65 -43.82 -5.91
C ALA A 254 23.97 -45.14 -5.50
N VAL A 255 24.03 -46.17 -6.36
CA VAL A 255 23.50 -47.51 -6.05
C VAL A 255 24.27 -48.16 -4.90
N GLU A 256 25.60 -48.06 -4.88
CA GLU A 256 26.40 -48.58 -3.76
C GLU A 256 26.13 -47.83 -2.45
N LEU A 257 25.93 -46.50 -2.52
CA LEU A 257 25.50 -45.71 -1.36
C LEU A 257 24.13 -46.17 -0.83
N MET A 258 23.17 -46.44 -1.72
CA MET A 258 21.83 -46.91 -1.35
C MET A 258 21.86 -48.30 -0.71
N LYS A 259 22.65 -49.23 -1.27
CA LYS A 259 22.85 -50.57 -0.70
C LYS A 259 23.50 -50.53 0.68
N SER A 260 24.56 -49.73 0.84
CA SER A 260 25.24 -49.59 2.15
C SER A 260 24.37 -48.96 3.23
N ALA A 261 23.37 -48.17 2.86
CA ALA A 261 22.39 -47.59 3.77
C ALA A 261 21.13 -48.45 3.95
N ASP A 262 21.04 -49.61 3.31
CA ASP A 262 19.86 -50.47 3.28
C ASP A 262 18.57 -49.70 2.92
N CYS A 263 18.61 -48.93 1.83
CA CYS A 263 17.39 -48.32 1.27
C CYS A 263 17.00 -48.85 -0.11
N ASP A 264 15.68 -48.82 -0.34
CA ASP A 264 15.04 -49.39 -1.52
C ASP A 264 15.36 -48.59 -2.78
N LEU A 265 15.83 -49.29 -3.81
CA LEU A 265 16.18 -48.73 -5.11
C LEU A 265 14.95 -48.36 -5.95
N TYR A 266 13.77 -48.91 -5.65
CA TYR A 266 12.54 -48.76 -6.43
C TYR A 266 11.51 -47.80 -5.80
N ARG A 267 11.84 -47.18 -4.67
CA ARG A 267 10.95 -46.21 -4.01
C ARG A 267 10.74 -44.99 -4.90
N ILE A 268 9.47 -44.65 -5.15
CA ILE A 268 9.07 -43.48 -5.96
C ILE A 268 9.59 -42.19 -5.31
N ALA A 269 9.92 -41.18 -6.12
CA ALA A 269 10.35 -39.82 -5.70
C ALA A 269 11.77 -39.68 -5.11
N GLY A 270 12.71 -40.60 -5.36
CA GLY A 270 14.10 -40.37 -4.95
C GLY A 270 14.44 -40.73 -3.51
N GLY A 271 13.44 -41.00 -2.65
CA GLY A 271 13.58 -41.24 -1.21
C GLY A 271 12.93 -40.13 -0.36
N GLY A 272 12.73 -40.37 0.93
CA GLY A 272 12.06 -39.46 1.86
C GLY A 272 12.74 -39.35 3.24
N PRO A 273 12.00 -38.90 4.28
CA PRO A 273 12.55 -38.71 5.62
C PRO A 273 13.27 -39.93 6.23
N GLU A 274 12.79 -41.14 5.94
CA GLU A 274 13.41 -42.38 6.40
C GLU A 274 14.79 -42.59 5.75
N GLU A 275 14.88 -42.41 4.43
CA GLU A 275 16.14 -42.49 3.69
C GLU A 275 17.14 -41.43 4.14
N TRP A 276 16.69 -40.20 4.45
CA TRP A 276 17.59 -39.14 4.95
C TRP A 276 18.31 -39.58 6.23
N VAL A 277 17.61 -40.27 7.14
CA VAL A 277 18.20 -40.79 8.38
C VAL A 277 19.14 -41.95 8.10
N LYS A 278 18.74 -42.92 7.26
CA LYS A 278 19.58 -44.06 6.88
C LYS A 278 20.89 -43.61 6.21
N LEU A 279 20.77 -42.71 5.24
CA LEU A 279 21.92 -42.16 4.52
C LEU A 279 22.79 -41.29 5.43
N GLN A 280 22.21 -40.52 6.37
CA GLN A 280 23.01 -39.77 7.34
C GLN A 280 23.91 -40.69 8.18
N LYS A 281 23.43 -41.86 8.61
CA LYS A 281 24.25 -42.82 9.39
C LYS A 281 25.48 -43.30 8.62
N VAL A 282 25.35 -43.55 7.32
CA VAL A 282 26.48 -43.97 6.46
C VAL A 282 27.45 -42.82 6.18
N LEU A 283 26.97 -41.59 6.23
CA LEU A 283 27.75 -40.38 6.01
C LEU A 283 28.56 -39.94 7.24
N GLU A 284 28.21 -40.42 8.43
CA GLU A 284 28.92 -40.12 9.67
C GLU A 284 30.30 -40.78 9.74
N PRO A 285 31.27 -40.16 10.44
CA PRO A 285 31.24 -38.82 11.04
C PRO A 285 31.60 -37.69 10.04
N GLN A 286 31.95 -38.04 8.81
CA GLN A 286 32.64 -37.15 7.85
C GLN A 286 31.72 -36.07 7.29
N TYR A 287 30.43 -36.37 7.11
CA TYR A 287 29.48 -35.49 6.45
C TYR A 287 28.17 -35.34 7.24
N ARG A 288 27.58 -34.15 7.12
CA ARG A 288 26.25 -33.84 7.65
C ARG A 288 25.31 -33.50 6.51
N LEU A 289 24.31 -34.34 6.26
CA LEU A 289 23.29 -34.14 5.25
C LEU A 289 22.30 -33.05 5.69
N LYS A 290 21.99 -32.13 4.78
CA LYS A 290 20.92 -31.15 4.94
C LYS A 290 20.05 -31.11 3.70
N VAL A 291 18.74 -31.15 3.90
CA VAL A 291 17.76 -31.06 2.82
C VAL A 291 16.98 -29.76 2.96
N TYR A 292 16.85 -29.02 1.87
CA TYR A 292 16.12 -27.76 1.78
C TYR A 292 14.94 -27.87 0.82
N GLU A 293 13.85 -27.18 1.10
CA GLU A 293 12.72 -27.00 0.18
C GLU A 293 12.46 -25.51 -0.04
N PHE A 294 11.77 -25.16 -1.13
CA PHE A 294 11.21 -23.83 -1.30
C PHE A 294 10.00 -23.63 -0.38
N LYS A 295 10.07 -22.59 0.46
CA LYS A 295 8.97 -22.19 1.33
C LYS A 295 7.71 -21.85 0.51
N ARG A 296 6.60 -22.49 0.87
CA ARG A 296 5.29 -22.27 0.25
C ARG A 296 4.70 -20.94 0.72
N GLY A 297 4.00 -20.23 -0.17
CA GLY A 297 3.32 -18.97 0.16
C GLY A 297 4.21 -17.74 0.35
N ALA A 298 5.53 -17.85 0.15
CA ALA A 298 6.43 -16.69 0.21
C ALA A 298 6.40 -15.88 -1.10
N PRO A 299 6.45 -14.53 -1.04
CA PRO A 299 6.47 -13.67 -2.22
C PRO A 299 7.78 -13.77 -3.03
N ARG A 300 8.82 -14.38 -2.46
CA ARG A 300 10.13 -14.67 -3.09
C ARG A 300 10.50 -16.12 -2.83
N LEU A 301 11.31 -16.72 -3.71
CA LEU A 301 11.85 -18.05 -3.46
C LEU A 301 12.78 -17.99 -2.25
N GLU A 302 12.34 -18.60 -1.16
CA GLU A 302 13.06 -18.71 0.11
C GLU A 302 13.32 -20.20 0.36
N LEU A 303 14.59 -20.56 0.62
CA LEU A 303 14.97 -21.93 0.96
C LEU A 303 14.85 -22.13 2.46
N ILE A 304 14.13 -23.18 2.87
CA ILE A 304 13.98 -23.58 4.27
C ILE A 304 14.59 -24.97 4.48
N PRO A 305 15.37 -25.19 5.55
CA PRO A 305 15.87 -26.51 5.88
C PRO A 305 14.72 -27.38 6.41
N ILE A 306 14.47 -28.51 5.75
CA ILE A 306 13.45 -29.50 6.15
C ILE A 306 14.06 -30.72 6.84
N TYR A 307 15.36 -30.95 6.67
CA TYR A 307 16.12 -31.97 7.40
C TYR A 307 17.53 -31.49 7.72
N LYS A 308 17.99 -31.83 8.93
CA LYS A 308 19.35 -31.57 9.41
C LYS A 308 19.87 -32.84 10.06
N GLY A 309 20.82 -33.49 9.39
CA GLY A 309 21.49 -34.66 9.92
C GLY A 309 22.33 -34.37 11.16
N THR A 310 22.69 -35.43 11.86
CA THR A 310 23.54 -35.41 13.06
C THR A 310 25.03 -35.24 12.71
N GLY A 311 25.84 -34.90 13.72
CA GLY A 311 27.29 -34.72 13.58
C GLY A 311 27.76 -33.29 13.24
N ASN A 312 29.08 -33.12 13.16
CA ASN A 312 29.76 -31.85 12.87
C ASN A 312 30.63 -31.92 11.61
N GLY A 313 30.43 -32.93 10.77
CA GLY A 313 31.13 -33.11 9.50
C GLY A 313 30.76 -32.06 8.45
N THR A 314 31.41 -32.12 7.29
CA THR A 314 31.17 -31.19 6.18
C THR A 314 29.71 -31.27 5.71
N CYS A 315 29.04 -30.12 5.59
CA CYS A 315 27.63 -30.09 5.21
C CYS A 315 27.43 -30.43 3.73
N LEU A 316 26.60 -31.43 3.45
CA LEU A 316 26.11 -31.77 2.12
C LEU A 316 24.70 -31.20 1.96
N ASN A 317 24.56 -30.13 1.18
CA ASN A 317 23.29 -29.41 1.02
C ASN A 317 22.56 -29.91 -0.23
N ILE A 318 21.35 -30.42 -0.06
CA ILE A 318 20.50 -30.96 -1.12
C ILE A 318 19.20 -30.14 -1.20
N LEU A 319 18.74 -29.86 -2.42
CA LEU A 319 17.47 -29.18 -2.70
C LEU A 319 16.40 -30.21 -3.11
N LEU A 320 15.29 -30.26 -2.39
CA LEU A 320 14.09 -31.00 -2.79
C LEU A 320 13.08 -30.05 -3.42
N ASP A 321 12.62 -30.36 -4.63
CA ASP A 321 11.56 -29.64 -5.33
C ASP A 321 10.75 -30.59 -6.22
N HIS A 322 9.43 -30.69 -5.96
CA HIS A 322 8.51 -31.58 -6.68
C HIS A 322 9.05 -33.01 -6.83
N ASP A 323 9.36 -33.66 -5.70
CA ASP A 323 9.79 -35.07 -5.65
C ASP A 323 11.11 -35.37 -6.39
N HIS A 324 11.93 -34.33 -6.59
CA HIS A 324 13.24 -34.42 -7.22
C HIS A 324 14.32 -33.72 -6.38
N TYR A 325 15.50 -34.36 -6.30
CA TYR A 325 16.63 -33.86 -5.52
C TYR A 325 17.75 -33.33 -6.40
N ASP A 326 18.17 -32.09 -6.13
CA ASP A 326 19.33 -31.43 -6.75
C ASP A 326 20.42 -31.13 -5.72
N THR A 327 21.66 -30.94 -6.18
CA THR A 327 22.77 -30.60 -5.28
C THR A 327 22.97 -29.10 -5.15
N ILE A 328 23.08 -28.59 -3.92
CA ILE A 328 23.52 -27.22 -3.63
C ILE A 328 25.01 -27.25 -3.28
N LEU A 329 25.85 -26.70 -4.16
CA LEU A 329 27.31 -26.62 -3.99
C LEU A 329 27.74 -25.51 -3.02
N SER A 330 26.97 -24.44 -2.93
CA SER A 330 27.32 -23.28 -2.11
C SER A 330 26.08 -22.56 -1.59
N MET A 331 25.87 -22.62 -0.27
CA MET A 331 24.83 -21.85 0.41
C MET A 331 25.00 -20.33 0.29
N PRO A 332 26.22 -19.76 0.45
CA PRO A 332 26.47 -18.35 0.14
C PRO A 332 26.06 -17.96 -1.30
N GLY A 333 26.44 -18.78 -2.29
CA GLY A 333 26.12 -18.52 -3.70
C GLY A 333 24.63 -18.63 -4.04
N VAL A 334 23.94 -19.62 -3.46
CA VAL A 334 22.50 -19.81 -3.71
C VAL A 334 21.68 -18.68 -3.09
N LEU A 335 22.01 -18.27 -1.87
CA LEU A 335 21.33 -17.19 -1.14
C LEU A 335 21.77 -15.78 -1.55
N GLY A 336 22.89 -15.65 -2.28
CA GLY A 336 23.42 -14.36 -2.71
C GLY A 336 24.06 -13.55 -1.59
N HIS A 337 24.56 -14.22 -0.56
CA HIS A 337 25.28 -13.60 0.56
C HIS A 337 26.77 -13.99 0.52
N PRO A 338 27.70 -13.10 0.89
CA PRO A 338 29.12 -13.44 0.98
C PRO A 338 29.42 -14.52 2.03
N TYR A 339 28.61 -14.56 3.10
CA TYR A 339 28.80 -15.48 4.21
C TYR A 339 27.50 -16.22 4.57
N TYR A 340 27.65 -17.39 5.15
CA TYR A 340 26.56 -18.27 5.57
C TYR A 340 26.93 -18.95 6.89
N CYS A 341 25.94 -19.24 7.73
CA CYS A 341 26.12 -20.00 8.97
C CYS A 341 25.41 -21.35 8.85
N ASP A 342 26.18 -22.44 8.86
CA ASP A 342 25.64 -23.79 8.82
C ASP A 342 24.94 -24.24 10.12
N HIS A 343 24.98 -23.48 11.20
CA HIS A 343 24.22 -23.82 12.42
C HIS A 343 22.85 -23.15 12.44
N CYS A 344 22.80 -21.86 12.08
CA CYS A 344 21.56 -21.07 12.07
C CYS A 344 20.83 -21.10 10.72
N ASP A 345 21.49 -21.56 9.66
CA ASP A 345 21.03 -21.55 8.27
C ASP A 345 20.70 -20.16 7.71
N VAL A 346 21.46 -19.14 8.13
CA VAL A 346 21.26 -17.74 7.74
C VAL A 346 22.46 -17.23 6.95
N GLY A 347 22.19 -16.52 5.83
CA GLY A 347 23.16 -15.76 5.07
C GLY A 347 23.31 -14.32 5.61
N TYR A 348 24.53 -13.77 5.56
CA TYR A 348 24.81 -12.43 6.08
C TYR A 348 25.94 -11.73 5.29
N SER A 349 26.02 -10.40 5.43
CA SER A 349 26.80 -9.55 4.51
C SER A 349 28.24 -9.33 4.96
N HIS A 350 28.48 -9.15 6.25
CA HIS A 350 29.81 -8.96 6.83
C HIS A 350 30.11 -10.01 7.89
N ILE A 351 31.37 -10.43 8.02
CA ILE A 351 31.75 -11.57 8.86
C ILE A 351 31.36 -11.38 10.34
N GLU A 352 31.34 -10.14 10.80
CA GLU A 352 30.97 -9.74 12.16
C GLU A 352 29.45 -9.62 12.41
N ASP A 353 28.62 -9.56 11.37
CA ASP A 353 27.18 -9.31 11.50
C ASP A 353 26.46 -10.42 12.30
N HIS A 354 26.96 -11.65 12.20
CA HIS A 354 26.32 -12.83 12.80
C HIS A 354 26.92 -13.23 14.17
N ARG A 355 27.82 -12.42 14.72
CA ARG A 355 28.65 -12.77 15.89
C ARG A 355 27.89 -12.90 17.21
N THR A 356 26.80 -12.14 17.39
CA THR A 356 25.97 -12.14 18.61
C THR A 356 24.70 -12.95 18.45
N ALA A 357 24.28 -13.20 17.20
CA ALA A 357 23.04 -13.92 16.89
C ALA A 357 23.21 -15.45 16.92
N CYS A 358 24.43 -15.96 16.76
CA CYS A 358 24.70 -17.40 16.71
C CYS A 358 25.46 -17.88 17.95
N PRO A 359 24.87 -18.77 18.79
CA PRO A 359 25.56 -19.30 19.97
C PRO A 359 26.72 -20.25 19.60
N HIS A 360 26.73 -20.80 18.37
CA HIS A 360 27.79 -21.67 17.88
C HIS A 360 29.00 -20.91 17.32
N ARG A 361 28.98 -19.57 17.37
CA ARG A 361 30.10 -18.74 16.94
C ARG A 361 30.72 -18.00 18.11
N CYS A 362 32.03 -17.84 18.05
CA CYS A 362 32.70 -16.98 19.02
C CYS A 362 32.48 -15.51 18.66
N SER A 363 31.85 -14.74 19.55
CA SER A 363 31.62 -13.30 19.32
C SER A 363 32.89 -12.43 19.30
N PHE A 364 34.01 -12.98 19.80
CA PHE A 364 35.30 -12.28 19.91
C PHE A 364 36.21 -12.59 18.72
N CYS A 365 36.53 -13.86 18.46
CA CYS A 365 37.40 -14.25 17.36
C CYS A 365 36.65 -14.62 16.06
N LEU A 366 35.32 -14.48 16.05
CA LEU A 366 34.42 -14.74 14.91
C LEU A 366 34.49 -16.16 14.31
N ALA A 367 35.14 -17.10 15.00
CA ALA A 367 35.24 -18.49 14.56
C ALA A 367 33.85 -19.15 14.47
N ASN A 368 33.70 -20.10 13.55
CA ASN A 368 32.49 -20.90 13.36
C ASN A 368 32.28 -21.98 14.44
N THR A 369 33.16 -22.01 15.44
CA THR A 369 33.05 -22.87 16.61
C THR A 369 33.12 -22.04 17.88
N PRO A 370 32.39 -22.41 18.95
CA PRO A 370 32.53 -21.76 20.24
C PRO A 370 33.94 -21.92 20.78
N CYS A 371 34.50 -20.87 21.35
CA CYS A 371 35.72 -20.99 22.13
C CYS A 371 35.37 -21.40 23.56
N VAL A 372 35.95 -22.51 24.00
CA VAL A 372 35.86 -23.00 25.39
C VAL A 372 36.83 -22.18 26.25
N PRO A 373 36.38 -21.64 27.40
CA PRO A 373 37.27 -21.02 28.36
C PRO A 373 38.20 -22.08 28.99
N ASP A 374 39.50 -21.82 29.01
CA ASP A 374 40.51 -22.66 29.66
C ASP A 374 40.95 -22.10 31.02
N GLY A 375 40.25 -21.07 31.53
CA GLY A 375 40.60 -20.33 32.74
C GLY A 375 41.57 -19.17 32.48
N THR A 376 42.12 -19.03 31.28
CA THR A 376 42.98 -17.89 30.90
C THR A 376 42.17 -16.76 30.28
N CYS A 377 42.62 -15.51 30.46
CA CYS A 377 42.02 -14.34 29.85
C CYS A 377 43.12 -13.49 29.21
N VAL A 378 43.12 -13.42 27.88
CA VAL A 378 44.16 -12.70 27.12
C VAL A 378 43.58 -11.39 26.58
N GLN A 379 44.18 -10.26 26.96
CA GLN A 379 43.80 -8.96 26.43
C GLN A 379 44.68 -8.59 25.24
N CYS A 380 44.06 -8.21 24.11
CA CYS A 380 44.80 -7.74 22.94
C CYS A 380 45.16 -6.25 23.06
N PHE A 381 46.44 -5.93 22.86
CA PHE A 381 46.92 -4.54 22.94
C PHE A 381 46.35 -3.63 21.84
N ILE A 382 46.02 -4.19 20.67
CA ILE A 382 45.58 -3.44 19.48
C ILE A 382 44.07 -3.18 19.53
N CYS A 383 43.26 -4.22 19.65
CA CYS A 383 41.80 -4.11 19.62
C CYS A 383 41.17 -3.94 21.02
N LYS A 384 41.98 -4.04 22.09
CA LYS A 384 41.56 -3.97 23.50
C LYS A 384 40.54 -5.05 23.92
N GLY A 385 40.30 -6.05 23.07
CA GLY A 385 39.39 -7.17 23.34
C GLY A 385 39.96 -8.16 24.35
N PHE A 386 39.07 -8.79 25.11
CA PHE A 386 39.39 -9.87 26.05
C PHE A 386 38.96 -11.21 25.46
N PHE A 387 39.91 -12.13 25.34
CA PHE A 387 39.72 -13.44 24.71
C PHE A 387 39.75 -14.54 25.77
N LYS A 388 38.87 -15.53 25.60
CA LYS A 388 38.56 -16.58 26.58
C LYS A 388 39.65 -17.65 26.76
N SER A 389 40.65 -17.66 25.89
CA SER A 389 41.76 -18.61 25.88
C SER A 389 42.88 -18.11 24.97
N MET A 390 44.09 -18.66 25.11
CA MET A 390 45.20 -18.36 24.20
C MET A 390 44.86 -18.77 22.75
N ASP A 391 44.13 -19.87 22.57
CA ASP A 391 43.61 -20.31 21.26
C ASP A 391 42.64 -19.30 20.64
N CYS A 392 41.71 -18.77 21.44
CA CYS A 392 40.78 -17.74 20.99
C CYS A 392 41.53 -16.48 20.55
N TYR A 393 42.57 -16.11 21.29
CA TYR A 393 43.48 -15.03 20.95
C TYR A 393 44.26 -15.33 19.66
N GLN A 394 44.88 -16.49 19.48
CA GLN A 394 45.59 -16.78 18.23
C GLN A 394 44.66 -16.76 17.01
N ARG A 395 43.43 -17.30 17.14
CA ARG A 395 42.45 -17.28 16.03
C ARG A 395 42.03 -15.87 15.62
N HIS A 396 41.93 -14.92 16.55
CA HIS A 396 41.54 -13.54 16.21
C HIS A 396 42.61 -12.79 15.39
N LEU A 397 43.87 -13.20 15.52
CA LEU A 397 45.02 -12.68 14.76
C LEU A 397 45.21 -13.39 13.40
N ARG A 398 44.55 -14.52 13.17
CA ARG A 398 44.64 -15.22 11.88
C ARG A 398 43.73 -14.51 10.86
N PRO A 399 44.20 -14.34 9.61
CA PRO A 399 43.34 -13.86 8.54
C PRO A 399 42.16 -14.79 8.31
N TYR A 400 40.94 -14.26 8.25
CA TYR A 400 39.74 -15.07 7.98
C TYR A 400 39.57 -15.40 6.48
N SER A 401 40.37 -14.77 5.62
CA SER A 401 40.41 -15.06 4.18
C SER A 401 41.84 -14.93 3.66
N GLN A 402 42.27 -15.91 2.88
CA GLN A 402 43.57 -15.87 2.20
C GLN A 402 43.69 -14.71 1.19
N ARG A 403 42.55 -14.17 0.71
CA ARG A 403 42.54 -13.09 -0.29
C ARG A 403 42.72 -11.70 0.32
N SER A 404 42.14 -11.45 1.49
CA SER A 404 42.11 -10.09 2.06
C SER A 404 43.20 -9.84 3.11
N ARG A 405 43.87 -10.89 3.63
CA ARG A 405 44.83 -10.82 4.76
C ARG A 405 44.30 -10.11 6.04
N VAL A 406 43.02 -9.72 6.06
CA VAL A 406 42.38 -8.99 7.17
C VAL A 406 42.11 -9.96 8.31
N THR A 407 42.45 -9.54 9.53
CA THR A 407 42.22 -10.28 10.77
C THR A 407 40.98 -9.75 11.50
N VAL A 408 40.51 -10.48 12.52
CA VAL A 408 39.43 -9.96 13.38
C VAL A 408 39.92 -8.78 14.20
N CYS A 409 41.21 -8.75 14.56
CA CYS A 409 41.85 -7.62 15.22
C CYS A 409 41.74 -6.32 14.41
N ASP A 410 41.75 -6.40 13.08
CA ASP A 410 41.63 -5.24 12.19
C ASP A 410 40.19 -4.72 12.13
N LEU A 411 39.22 -5.64 12.19
CA LEU A 411 37.79 -5.32 12.04
C LEU A 411 37.13 -4.86 13.33
N MET A 412 37.51 -5.46 14.47
CA MET A 412 36.79 -5.33 15.74
C MET A 412 37.62 -4.59 16.78
N GLY A 413 36.95 -3.97 17.75
CA GLY A 413 37.58 -3.30 18.87
C GLY A 413 36.62 -3.12 20.06
N ARG A 414 37.20 -2.99 21.25
CA ARG A 414 36.50 -2.65 22.48
C ARG A 414 36.65 -1.15 22.77
N CYS A 415 35.58 -0.50 23.19
CA CYS A 415 35.68 0.85 23.75
C CYS A 415 36.16 0.79 25.20
N ASP A 416 37.20 1.55 25.54
CA ASP A 416 37.77 1.56 26.91
C ASP A 416 36.86 2.22 27.96
N ARG A 417 35.87 3.02 27.53
CA ARG A 417 34.94 3.73 28.43
C ARG A 417 33.67 2.95 28.72
N CYS A 418 32.98 2.44 27.70
CA CYS A 418 31.72 1.69 27.87
C CYS A 418 31.89 0.17 27.80
N ASN A 419 33.12 -0.33 27.57
CA ASN A 419 33.45 -1.75 27.45
C ASN A 419 32.74 -2.50 26.32
N GLU A 420 32.11 -1.77 25.39
CA GLU A 420 31.33 -2.35 24.31
C GLU A 420 32.23 -2.86 23.17
N TRP A 421 31.97 -4.08 22.70
CA TRP A 421 32.69 -4.75 21.62
C TRP A 421 32.00 -4.50 20.28
N MET A 422 32.65 -3.82 19.34
CA MET A 422 32.04 -3.41 18.06
C MET A 422 33.04 -3.36 16.91
N SER A 423 32.57 -3.09 15.68
CA SER A 423 33.48 -2.88 14.56
C SER A 423 34.26 -1.58 14.74
N LYS A 424 35.55 -1.54 14.34
CA LYS A 424 36.38 -0.34 14.44
C LYS A 424 35.81 0.85 13.68
N LYS A 425 35.08 0.58 12.59
CA LYS A 425 34.33 1.60 11.83
C LYS A 425 33.27 2.29 12.69
N LEU A 426 32.59 1.52 13.55
CA LEU A 426 31.64 2.07 14.52
C LEU A 426 32.38 2.73 15.68
N LEU A 427 33.44 2.09 16.19
CA LEU A 427 34.25 2.58 17.30
C LEU A 427 34.83 3.97 17.04
N TYR A 428 35.33 4.25 15.83
CA TYR A 428 35.83 5.58 15.46
C TYR A 428 34.76 6.69 15.55
N LYS A 429 33.49 6.33 15.38
CA LYS A 429 32.35 7.27 15.44
C LYS A 429 31.58 7.18 16.75
N HIS A 430 31.97 6.25 17.62
CA HIS A 430 31.28 5.97 18.87
C HIS A 430 31.52 7.11 19.85
N LYS A 431 30.45 7.56 20.50
CA LYS A 431 30.48 8.43 21.67
C LYS A 431 29.71 7.74 22.78
N CYS A 432 30.34 7.54 23.92
CA CYS A 432 29.74 6.84 25.05
C CYS A 432 28.60 7.68 25.67
N GLY A 433 27.58 7.02 26.24
CA GLY A 433 26.51 7.68 27.00
C GLY A 433 25.09 7.58 26.41
N GLY A 434 24.75 6.53 25.65
CA GLY A 434 23.37 6.30 25.18
C GLY A 434 22.88 7.29 24.13
N GLN A 435 23.80 7.92 23.39
CA GLN A 435 23.48 8.84 22.30
C GLN A 435 23.53 8.12 20.95
N LYS A 436 22.50 8.33 20.13
CA LYS A 436 22.41 7.86 18.75
C LYS A 436 22.48 9.03 17.77
N HIS A 437 23.00 8.77 16.57
CA HIS A 437 22.89 9.72 15.47
C HIS A 437 21.53 9.56 14.78
N CYS A 438 20.68 10.58 14.82
CA CYS A 438 19.38 10.52 14.17
C CYS A 438 19.51 10.68 12.65
N LYS A 439 19.08 9.66 11.88
CA LYS A 439 19.13 9.68 10.41
C LYS A 439 18.23 10.75 9.78
N ILE A 440 17.24 11.26 10.51
CA ILE A 440 16.25 12.22 10.01
C ILE A 440 16.74 13.65 10.25
N CYS A 441 16.94 14.05 11.50
CA CYS A 441 17.38 15.41 11.82
C CYS A 441 18.90 15.63 11.70
N LYS A 442 19.68 14.55 11.50
CA LYS A 442 21.16 14.56 11.38
C LYS A 442 21.90 15.07 12.63
N ARG A 443 21.24 15.13 13.78
CA ARG A 443 21.85 15.52 15.07
C ARG A 443 22.20 14.30 15.91
N GLN A 444 23.14 14.48 16.82
CA GLN A 444 23.35 13.56 17.94
C GLN A 444 22.24 13.80 18.96
N VAL A 445 21.64 12.71 19.42
CA VAL A 445 20.42 12.73 20.23
C VAL A 445 20.42 11.54 21.16
N ASP A 446 19.63 11.59 22.22
CA ASP A 446 19.51 10.47 23.14
C ASP A 446 18.74 9.28 22.51
N GLU A 447 18.87 8.11 23.11
CA GLU A 447 18.26 6.86 22.61
C GLU A 447 16.74 6.94 22.45
N ASP A 448 16.06 7.72 23.29
CA ASP A 448 14.62 7.94 23.27
C ASP A 448 14.16 8.99 22.24
N HIS A 449 15.08 9.59 21.47
CA HIS A 449 14.76 10.65 20.51
C HIS A 449 13.70 10.25 19.48
N LYS A 450 12.61 11.03 19.48
CA LYS A 450 11.41 10.88 18.65
C LYS A 450 11.39 11.89 17.49
N CYS A 451 12.14 11.62 16.42
CA CYS A 451 12.09 12.43 15.20
C CYS A 451 11.43 11.64 14.07
N TYR A 452 10.17 12.00 13.79
CA TYR A 452 9.32 11.30 12.80
C TYR A 452 9.13 12.08 11.50
N VAL A 453 9.35 13.40 11.52
CA VAL A 453 9.11 14.27 10.36
C VAL A 453 10.29 14.21 9.40
N GLN A 454 10.11 13.50 8.29
CA GLN A 454 11.13 13.38 7.24
C GLN A 454 11.17 14.65 6.37
N VAL A 455 12.27 15.39 6.44
CA VAL A 455 12.56 16.45 5.46
C VAL A 455 12.93 15.77 4.14
N LYS A 456 12.25 16.11 3.05
CA LYS A 456 12.63 15.61 1.71
C LYS A 456 14.10 15.96 1.47
N PRO A 457 14.97 14.97 1.17
CA PRO A 457 16.34 15.27 0.77
C PRO A 457 16.28 16.11 -0.51
N LYS A 458 16.90 17.29 -0.49
CA LYS A 458 17.14 18.03 -1.73
C LYS A 458 18.01 17.14 -2.62
N HIS A 459 17.48 16.70 -3.76
CA HIS A 459 18.27 15.93 -4.71
C HIS A 459 19.36 16.87 -5.27
N LYS A 460 20.56 16.35 -5.54
CA LYS A 460 21.63 17.11 -6.23
C LYS A 460 21.22 17.64 -7.62
N TYR A 461 20.11 17.14 -8.16
CA TYR A 461 19.47 17.57 -9.41
C TYR A 461 18.21 18.41 -9.22
N ASP A 462 17.85 18.78 -7.98
CA ASP A 462 16.88 19.86 -7.76
C ASP A 462 17.55 21.13 -8.27
N VAL A 463 17.23 21.47 -9.52
CA VAL A 463 17.75 22.58 -10.30
C VAL A 463 17.89 23.80 -9.39
N LYS A 464 19.14 24.19 -9.13
CA LYS A 464 19.45 25.51 -8.57
C LYS A 464 18.84 26.55 -9.51
N ASP A 465 17.99 27.41 -8.95
CA ASP A 465 17.53 28.67 -9.53
C ASP A 465 16.81 28.63 -10.89
N ARG A 466 15.59 28.06 -10.90
CA ARG A 466 14.49 28.81 -11.52
C ARG A 466 13.82 29.60 -10.40
N LYS A 467 13.67 30.93 -10.53
CA LYS A 467 12.90 31.77 -9.59
C LYS A 467 11.59 31.04 -9.28
N LYS A 468 11.46 30.49 -8.06
CA LYS A 468 10.24 29.76 -7.69
C LYS A 468 9.07 30.75 -7.82
N PRO A 469 7.99 30.38 -8.53
CA PRO A 469 6.84 31.25 -8.65
C PRO A 469 6.29 31.57 -7.26
N LEU A 470 5.79 32.80 -7.11
CA LEU A 470 5.18 33.29 -5.88
C LEU A 470 3.97 32.41 -5.56
N GLN A 471 4.04 31.64 -4.47
CA GLN A 471 2.89 30.83 -4.03
C GLN A 471 1.76 31.73 -3.58
N MET A 472 0.58 31.53 -4.18
CA MET A 472 -0.66 32.17 -3.83
C MET A 472 -1.54 31.27 -2.96
N TYR A 473 -2.27 31.89 -2.04
CA TYR A 473 -3.29 31.30 -1.19
C TYR A 473 -4.59 32.08 -1.39
N ILE A 474 -5.71 31.36 -1.45
CA ILE A 474 -7.06 31.93 -1.50
C ILE A 474 -7.80 31.37 -0.30
N TYR A 475 -8.08 32.21 0.69
CA TYR A 475 -8.91 31.85 1.84
C TYR A 475 -10.32 32.31 1.54
N PHE A 476 -11.33 31.47 1.76
CA PHE A 476 -12.71 31.86 1.49
C PHE A 476 -13.67 31.16 2.45
N ASP A 477 -14.87 31.71 2.53
CA ASP A 477 -15.99 31.16 3.26
C ASP A 477 -17.30 31.47 2.53
N PHE A 478 -18.26 30.52 2.55
CA PHE A 478 -19.60 30.72 2.01
C PHE A 478 -20.62 30.86 3.12
N GLU A 479 -21.44 31.89 3.02
CA GLU A 479 -22.71 31.94 3.72
C GLU A 479 -23.85 31.55 2.77
N CYS A 480 -24.81 30.80 3.31
CA CYS A 480 -25.88 30.20 2.53
C CYS A 480 -27.26 30.53 3.11
N THR A 481 -28.23 30.74 2.23
CA THR A 481 -29.66 30.66 2.60
C THR A 481 -30.07 29.20 2.78
N GLN A 482 -31.11 28.95 3.59
CA GLN A 482 -31.55 27.58 3.94
C GLN A 482 -33.07 27.37 3.81
N GLU A 483 -33.80 28.30 3.19
CA GLU A 483 -35.28 28.34 3.19
C GLU A 483 -35.97 27.07 2.66
N LYS A 484 -35.38 26.40 1.67
CA LYS A 484 -35.99 25.23 0.99
C LYS A 484 -35.45 23.90 1.52
N GLY A 485 -34.78 23.90 2.68
CA GLY A 485 -34.01 22.74 3.16
C GLY A 485 -32.77 22.42 2.31
N LEU A 486 -32.42 23.32 1.39
CA LEU A 486 -31.23 23.25 0.54
C LEU A 486 -30.39 24.49 0.83
N HIS A 487 -29.09 24.26 1.08
CA HIS A 487 -28.14 25.35 1.27
C HIS A 487 -27.74 25.93 -0.09
N VAL A 488 -27.95 27.22 -0.29
CA VAL A 488 -27.55 27.94 -1.52
C VAL A 488 -26.65 29.11 -1.15
N PRO A 489 -25.39 29.16 -1.62
CA PRO A 489 -24.50 30.28 -1.34
C PRO A 489 -25.07 31.61 -1.83
N ASN A 490 -25.16 32.60 -0.93
CA ASN A 490 -25.62 33.96 -1.24
C ASN A 490 -24.64 35.06 -0.82
N LEU A 491 -23.55 34.69 -0.13
CA LEU A 491 -22.38 35.53 0.09
C LEU A 491 -21.11 34.66 0.10
N CYS A 492 -20.06 35.16 -0.54
CA CYS A 492 -18.72 34.60 -0.49
C CYS A 492 -17.71 35.72 -0.31
N VAL A 493 -16.89 35.61 0.73
CA VAL A 493 -15.73 36.48 0.89
C VAL A 493 -14.48 35.66 0.58
N ALA A 494 -13.60 36.20 -0.25
CA ALA A 494 -12.34 35.56 -0.60
C ALA A 494 -11.14 36.50 -0.45
N HIS A 495 -10.12 36.07 0.27
CA HIS A 495 -8.84 36.76 0.41
C HIS A 495 -7.76 36.07 -0.44
N ARG A 496 -7.27 36.77 -1.47
CA ARG A 496 -6.17 36.34 -2.34
C ARG A 496 -4.86 36.98 -1.88
N VAL A 497 -3.97 36.16 -1.34
CA VAL A 497 -2.72 36.60 -0.68
C VAL A 497 -1.54 35.72 -1.07
N CYS A 498 -0.33 36.26 -1.05
CA CYS A 498 0.88 35.47 -1.29
C CYS A 498 1.49 34.94 0.00
N HIS A 499 2.36 33.94 -0.09
CA HIS A 499 3.06 33.37 1.07
C HIS A 499 3.92 34.38 1.88
N CYS A 500 4.17 35.57 1.34
CA CYS A 500 4.89 36.65 2.03
C CYS A 500 3.96 37.56 2.85
N CYS A 501 2.66 37.64 2.52
CA CYS A 501 1.72 38.59 3.14
C CYS A 501 0.46 37.95 3.73
N ASP A 502 0.30 36.64 3.64
CA ASP A 502 -0.84 35.90 4.20
C ASP A 502 -1.01 36.10 5.72
N HIS A 503 0.07 36.37 6.44
CA HIS A 503 0.03 36.67 7.88
C HIS A 503 -0.36 38.12 8.21
N LEU A 504 -0.42 39.01 7.22
CA LEU A 504 -0.79 40.40 7.39
C LEU A 504 -2.29 40.56 7.16
N PRO A 505 -2.95 41.54 7.80
CA PRO A 505 -4.31 41.93 7.43
C PRO A 505 -4.43 42.15 5.93
N VAL A 506 -5.53 41.69 5.33
CA VAL A 506 -5.71 41.69 3.87
C VAL A 506 -5.68 43.11 3.27
N ASP A 507 -6.12 44.10 4.05
CA ASP A 507 -6.17 45.53 3.65
C ASP A 507 -4.79 46.21 3.66
N GLN A 508 -3.77 45.59 4.25
CA GLN A 508 -2.41 46.12 4.16
C GLN A 508 -1.86 45.95 2.73
N PRO A 509 -1.11 46.92 2.18
CA PRO A 509 -0.58 46.80 0.83
C PRO A 509 0.47 45.69 0.73
N CYS A 510 0.60 45.11 -0.47
CA CYS A 510 1.63 44.11 -0.75
C CYS A 510 2.10 44.24 -2.20
N LYS A 511 3.28 44.83 -2.37
CA LYS A 511 3.93 45.03 -3.69
C LYS A 511 3.97 43.79 -4.59
N ARG A 512 4.08 42.59 -4.00
CA ARG A 512 4.11 41.31 -4.74
C ARG A 512 2.74 40.85 -5.21
N CYS A 513 1.69 41.15 -4.43
CA CYS A 513 0.32 40.88 -4.83
C CYS A 513 -0.15 41.93 -5.85
N GLU A 514 0.21 43.20 -5.66
CA GLU A 514 -0.13 44.30 -6.57
C GLU A 514 0.31 44.03 -8.02
N SER A 515 1.49 43.46 -8.21
CA SER A 515 1.97 43.06 -9.56
C SER A 515 1.15 41.95 -10.23
N LEU A 516 0.26 41.28 -9.49
CA LEU A 516 -0.62 40.20 -9.95
C LEU A 516 -2.10 40.58 -9.84
N GLY A 517 -2.41 41.86 -9.59
CA GLY A 517 -3.75 42.41 -9.35
C GLY A 517 -3.79 43.27 -8.07
N ALA A 518 -4.34 44.48 -8.15
CA ALA A 518 -4.37 45.43 -7.04
C ALA A 518 -5.27 44.99 -5.87
N GLN A 519 -6.33 44.23 -6.15
CA GLN A 519 -7.32 43.82 -5.16
C GLN A 519 -6.96 42.49 -4.49
N ARG A 520 -7.12 42.43 -3.15
CA ARG A 520 -6.83 41.23 -2.33
C ARG A 520 -8.07 40.64 -1.67
N ARG A 521 -9.07 41.45 -1.32
CA ARG A 521 -10.37 41.01 -0.82
C ARG A 521 -11.40 41.08 -1.95
N TYR A 522 -12.07 39.98 -2.20
CA TYR A 522 -13.15 39.84 -3.17
C TYR A 522 -14.42 39.46 -2.43
N ILE A 523 -15.53 40.10 -2.78
CA ILE A 523 -16.84 39.88 -2.18
C ILE A 523 -17.79 39.56 -3.34
N PHE A 524 -18.45 38.41 -3.25
CA PHE A 524 -19.48 37.95 -4.18
C PHE A 524 -20.78 37.83 -3.41
N GLN A 525 -21.84 38.49 -3.86
CA GLN A 525 -23.10 38.54 -3.13
C GLN A 525 -24.29 38.46 -4.08
N GLY A 526 -25.33 37.77 -3.64
CA GLY A 526 -26.58 37.58 -4.39
C GLY A 526 -26.78 36.15 -4.88
N PRO A 527 -27.81 35.89 -5.70
CA PRO A 527 -28.23 34.54 -6.09
C PRO A 527 -27.21 33.81 -6.99
N THR A 528 -26.31 34.54 -7.65
CA THR A 528 -25.25 33.99 -8.51
C THR A 528 -23.91 33.85 -7.80
N THR A 529 -23.84 34.03 -6.47
CA THR A 529 -22.60 34.04 -5.68
C THR A 529 -21.64 32.90 -6.03
N LEU A 530 -22.14 31.65 -6.07
CA LEU A 530 -21.30 30.49 -6.40
C LEU A 530 -20.72 30.60 -7.82
N LYS A 531 -21.53 31.01 -8.79
CA LYS A 531 -21.11 31.19 -10.19
C LYS A 531 -20.06 32.29 -10.29
N ASP A 532 -20.31 33.45 -9.69
CA ASP A 532 -19.42 34.61 -9.79
C ASP A 532 -18.06 34.34 -9.12
N PHE A 533 -18.07 33.65 -7.97
CA PHE A 533 -16.86 33.17 -7.32
C PHE A 533 -16.08 32.18 -8.20
N MET A 534 -16.76 31.22 -8.82
CA MET A 534 -16.12 30.20 -9.66
C MET A 534 -15.59 30.80 -10.97
N ASP A 535 -16.30 31.75 -11.58
CA ASP A 535 -15.85 32.46 -12.77
C ASP A 535 -14.60 33.30 -12.46
N TRP A 536 -14.55 33.96 -11.30
CA TRP A 536 -13.34 34.64 -10.82
C TRP A 536 -12.20 33.67 -10.53
N LEU A 537 -12.50 32.54 -9.88
CA LEU A 537 -11.49 31.55 -9.50
C LEU A 537 -10.84 30.91 -10.75
N LEU A 538 -11.64 30.66 -11.78
CA LEU A 538 -11.24 30.03 -13.05
C LEU A 538 -10.86 31.03 -14.16
N ALA A 539 -10.86 32.34 -13.87
CA ALA A 539 -10.57 33.38 -14.85
C ALA A 539 -9.23 33.17 -15.56
N THR A 540 -9.19 33.47 -16.86
CA THR A 540 -7.99 33.34 -17.71
C THR A 540 -7.57 34.68 -18.28
N THR A 541 -6.26 34.87 -18.46
CA THR A 541 -5.68 36.02 -19.17
C THR A 541 -5.15 35.59 -20.54
N PRO A 542 -5.44 36.35 -21.62
CA PRO A 542 -4.88 36.09 -22.94
C PRO A 542 -3.36 36.17 -22.93
N HIS A 543 -2.69 35.27 -23.65
CA HIS A 543 -1.24 35.33 -23.81
C HIS A 543 -0.88 36.37 -24.88
N ALA A 544 -0.01 37.33 -24.57
CA ALA A 544 0.39 38.42 -25.48
C ALA A 544 1.07 37.94 -26.79
N GLN A 545 1.45 36.66 -26.88
CA GLN A 545 2.14 36.04 -28.01
C GLN A 545 1.35 34.88 -28.67
N GLY A 546 0.03 34.80 -28.45
CA GLY A 546 -0.81 33.79 -29.13
C GLY A 546 -0.68 32.34 -28.62
N GLN A 547 -0.11 32.14 -27.43
CA GLN A 547 -0.12 30.84 -26.75
C GLN A 547 -1.41 30.65 -25.92
N ALA A 548 -1.65 29.43 -25.42
CA ALA A 548 -2.82 29.09 -24.61
C ALA A 548 -2.97 30.04 -23.40
N SER A 549 -4.20 30.54 -23.18
CA SER A 549 -4.55 31.39 -22.04
C SER A 549 -4.12 30.77 -20.71
N SER A 550 -3.56 31.58 -19.80
CA SER A 550 -3.16 31.14 -18.46
C SER A 550 -4.22 31.54 -17.44
N MET A 551 -4.46 30.71 -16.44
CA MET A 551 -5.33 31.06 -15.31
C MET A 551 -4.73 32.22 -14.49
N VAL A 552 -5.57 33.15 -14.04
CA VAL A 552 -5.20 34.26 -13.14
C VAL A 552 -4.76 33.73 -11.77
N ASN A 553 -5.42 32.67 -11.30
CA ASN A 553 -5.15 32.01 -10.02
C ASN A 553 -4.33 30.73 -10.17
N LYS A 554 -3.50 30.65 -11.23
CA LYS A 554 -2.66 29.48 -11.49
C LYS A 554 -1.83 29.08 -10.27
N ASP A 555 -1.77 27.78 -9.98
CA ASP A 555 -1.02 27.16 -8.88
C ASP A 555 -1.45 27.64 -7.47
N ALA A 556 -2.60 28.32 -7.34
CA ALA A 556 -3.10 28.78 -6.04
C ALA A 556 -3.61 27.62 -5.17
N ILE A 557 -3.39 27.76 -3.86
CA ILE A 557 -3.95 26.85 -2.86
C ILE A 557 -5.18 27.53 -2.25
N VAL A 558 -6.35 26.94 -2.49
CA VAL A 558 -7.65 27.41 -2.05
C VAL A 558 -8.02 26.71 -0.73
N ILE A 559 -8.39 27.48 0.29
CA ILE A 559 -8.52 27.03 1.68
C ILE A 559 -9.85 27.53 2.24
N ALA A 560 -10.68 26.62 2.72
CA ALA A 560 -11.85 26.93 3.56
C ALA A 560 -11.77 26.14 4.88
N HIS A 561 -12.61 26.51 5.84
CA HIS A 561 -12.70 25.80 7.12
C HIS A 561 -13.81 24.76 7.08
N ASN A 562 -13.47 23.49 7.35
CA ASN A 562 -14.37 22.35 7.17
C ASN A 562 -14.82 22.16 5.71
N PHE A 563 -13.95 22.52 4.76
CA PHE A 563 -14.17 22.35 3.31
C PHE A 563 -14.67 20.94 2.96
N LYS A 564 -14.14 19.91 3.62
CA LYS A 564 -14.47 18.50 3.35
C LYS A 564 -15.94 18.17 3.59
N GLY A 565 -16.59 18.89 4.49
CA GLY A 565 -17.94 18.62 4.96
C GLY A 565 -18.98 19.61 4.45
N TYR A 566 -18.56 20.77 3.91
CA TYR A 566 -19.47 21.86 3.55
C TYR A 566 -19.09 22.49 2.20
N ASP A 567 -18.24 23.53 2.17
CA ASP A 567 -17.96 24.35 0.97
C ASP A 567 -17.50 23.54 -0.24
N GLY A 568 -16.73 22.48 0.01
CA GLY A 568 -16.20 21.61 -1.04
C GLY A 568 -17.29 20.90 -1.82
N GLN A 569 -18.48 20.68 -1.25
CA GLN A 569 -19.60 20.07 -1.95
C GLN A 569 -20.15 21.00 -3.04
N PHE A 570 -20.27 22.32 -2.76
CA PHE A 570 -20.70 23.30 -3.75
C PHE A 570 -19.70 23.41 -4.91
N ILE A 571 -18.40 23.47 -4.58
CA ILE A 571 -17.33 23.58 -5.58
C ILE A 571 -17.24 22.31 -6.43
N LEU A 572 -17.29 21.12 -5.81
CA LEU A 572 -17.28 19.85 -6.54
C LEU A 572 -18.49 19.75 -7.49
N ASN A 573 -19.68 20.08 -6.99
CA ASN A 573 -20.90 20.07 -7.78
C ASN A 573 -20.81 21.03 -8.99
N TYR A 574 -20.36 22.26 -8.77
CA TYR A 574 -20.17 23.25 -9.84
C TYR A 574 -19.15 22.79 -10.88
N LEU A 575 -18.00 22.27 -10.44
CA LEU A 575 -16.95 21.79 -11.34
C LEU A 575 -17.47 20.68 -12.25
N VAL A 576 -18.16 19.69 -11.69
CA VAL A 576 -18.61 18.51 -12.45
C VAL A 576 -19.81 18.83 -13.34
N HIS A 577 -20.82 19.52 -12.83
CA HIS A 577 -22.10 19.67 -13.51
C HIS A 577 -22.25 20.97 -14.29
N THR A 578 -21.52 22.02 -13.93
CA THR A 578 -21.62 23.34 -14.60
C THR A 578 -20.41 23.61 -15.48
N ALA A 579 -19.19 23.46 -14.93
CA ALA A 579 -17.96 23.72 -15.68
C ALA A 579 -17.47 22.51 -16.51
N CYS A 580 -18.07 21.32 -16.33
CA CYS A 580 -17.66 20.07 -16.97
C CYS A 580 -16.17 19.72 -16.75
N ILE A 581 -15.60 20.13 -15.62
CA ILE A 581 -14.24 19.84 -15.19
C ILE A 581 -14.29 18.61 -14.27
N THR A 582 -13.47 17.59 -14.55
CA THR A 582 -13.34 16.43 -13.67
C THR A 582 -12.17 16.64 -12.69
N PRO A 583 -12.42 16.96 -11.41
CA PRO A 583 -11.35 17.12 -10.44
C PRO A 583 -10.78 15.75 -10.00
N THR A 584 -9.52 15.76 -9.54
CA THR A 584 -8.97 14.66 -8.76
C THR A 584 -9.32 14.87 -7.30
N VAL A 585 -10.07 13.94 -6.71
CA VAL A 585 -10.58 14.07 -5.34
C VAL A 585 -10.02 12.96 -4.45
N ILE A 586 -9.66 13.31 -3.22
CA ILE A 586 -9.31 12.36 -2.15
C ILE A 586 -10.44 12.38 -1.13
N MET A 587 -11.09 11.24 -0.96
CA MET A 587 -12.28 11.10 -0.11
C MET A 587 -11.94 10.37 1.20
N ASN A 588 -12.68 10.69 2.27
CA ASN A 588 -12.81 9.86 3.46
C ASN A 588 -14.31 9.63 3.70
N GLY A 589 -14.81 8.47 3.29
CA GLY A 589 -16.25 8.26 3.15
C GLY A 589 -16.85 9.27 2.18
N THR A 590 -17.84 10.04 2.64
CA THR A 590 -18.51 11.11 1.86
C THR A 590 -17.80 12.47 1.94
N LYS A 591 -16.74 12.61 2.75
CA LYS A 591 -16.05 13.89 2.98
C LYS A 591 -14.87 14.09 2.04
N ILE A 592 -14.72 15.29 1.50
CA ILE A 592 -13.68 15.66 0.53
C ILE A 592 -12.39 16.12 1.26
N LEU A 593 -11.44 15.22 1.52
CA LEU A 593 -10.20 15.59 2.23
C LEU A 593 -9.35 16.61 1.46
N SER A 594 -9.25 16.44 0.16
CA SER A 594 -8.55 17.37 -0.75
C SER A 594 -9.06 17.18 -2.16
N MET A 595 -9.03 18.25 -2.94
CA MET A 595 -9.46 18.25 -4.33
C MET A 595 -8.46 19.03 -5.16
N GLN A 596 -8.17 18.55 -6.37
CA GLN A 596 -7.34 19.24 -7.35
C GLN A 596 -8.15 19.39 -8.63
N ALA A 597 -8.31 20.61 -9.12
CA ALA A 597 -8.99 20.90 -10.37
C ALA A 597 -8.13 21.87 -11.17
N LEU A 598 -7.76 21.50 -12.41
CA LEU A 598 -6.79 22.26 -13.20
C LEU A 598 -5.50 22.53 -12.37
N ASP A 599 -5.02 23.77 -12.40
CA ASP A 599 -3.85 24.23 -11.64
C ASP A 599 -4.20 24.65 -10.19
N LEU A 600 -5.43 24.40 -9.70
CA LEU A 600 -5.87 24.77 -8.35
C LEU A 600 -5.87 23.58 -7.39
N LYS A 601 -5.36 23.82 -6.18
CA LYS A 601 -5.40 22.84 -5.08
C LYS A 601 -6.34 23.32 -3.98
N PHE A 602 -7.37 22.55 -3.68
CA PHE A 602 -8.30 22.79 -2.60
C PHE A 602 -7.94 21.96 -1.37
N ILE A 603 -7.90 22.60 -0.21
CA ILE A 603 -7.60 21.97 1.06
C ILE A 603 -8.59 22.40 2.15
N ASP A 604 -8.85 21.47 3.06
CA ASP A 604 -9.58 21.73 4.28
C ASP A 604 -8.63 22.12 5.41
N SER A 605 -8.76 23.34 5.93
CA SER A 605 -7.97 23.78 7.09
C SER A 605 -8.25 22.95 8.34
N PHE A 606 -9.44 22.35 8.48
CA PHE A 606 -9.82 21.53 9.65
C PHE A 606 -8.98 20.25 9.75
N ASN A 607 -8.41 19.76 8.64
CA ASN A 607 -7.48 18.62 8.67
C ASN A 607 -6.14 18.98 9.36
N TYR A 608 -5.81 20.26 9.44
CA TYR A 608 -4.59 20.76 10.07
C TYR A 608 -4.87 21.39 11.44
N LEU A 609 -6.03 22.01 11.60
CA LEU A 609 -6.49 22.71 12.80
C LEU A 609 -7.85 22.10 13.21
N PRO A 610 -7.87 20.95 13.91
CA PRO A 610 -9.08 20.15 14.16
C PRO A 610 -9.94 20.74 15.31
N PHE A 611 -10.28 22.01 15.21
CA PHE A 611 -11.11 22.74 16.15
C PHE A 611 -11.85 23.87 15.43
N ALA A 612 -12.97 24.32 16.01
CA ALA A 612 -13.83 25.34 15.43
C ALA A 612 -13.09 26.67 15.14
N LEU A 613 -13.54 27.38 14.12
CA LEU A 613 -12.97 28.66 13.67
C LEU A 613 -12.87 29.69 14.81
N ALA A 614 -13.92 29.82 15.63
CA ALA A 614 -13.97 30.70 16.80
C ALA A 614 -12.90 30.40 17.87
N LYS A 615 -12.30 29.19 17.88
CA LYS A 615 -11.21 28.82 18.80
C LYS A 615 -9.82 29.12 18.22
N MET A 616 -9.70 29.42 16.92
CA MET A 616 -8.39 29.67 16.31
C MET A 616 -7.68 30.91 16.86
N PRO A 617 -8.35 32.07 17.05
CA PRO A 617 -7.65 33.26 17.53
C PRO A 617 -6.96 33.03 18.89
N SER A 618 -7.65 32.40 19.84
CA SER A 618 -7.08 32.11 21.16
C SER A 618 -5.94 31.09 21.10
N ALA A 619 -6.04 30.06 20.25
CA ALA A 619 -4.98 29.07 20.05
C ALA A 619 -3.67 29.68 19.50
N PHE A 620 -3.75 30.78 18.74
CA PHE A 620 -2.59 31.46 18.16
C PHE A 620 -2.25 32.80 18.82
N GLY A 621 -2.95 33.19 19.90
CA GLY A 621 -2.75 34.47 20.58
C GLY A 621 -3.10 35.69 19.70
N LEU A 622 -4.01 35.53 18.74
CA LEU A 622 -4.47 36.59 17.85
C LEU A 622 -5.73 37.27 18.41
N LYS A 623 -5.81 38.59 18.25
CA LYS A 623 -7.04 39.35 18.51
C LYS A 623 -8.02 39.18 17.35
N GLU A 624 -9.23 38.76 17.68
CA GLU A 624 -10.38 38.62 16.78
C GLU A 624 -10.85 39.99 16.27
N LEU A 625 -11.26 40.08 15.00
CA LEU A 625 -11.75 41.33 14.40
C LEU A 625 -13.15 41.69 14.88
N LYS A 626 -14.05 40.70 14.92
CA LYS A 626 -15.43 40.86 15.38
C LYS A 626 -15.79 39.71 16.32
N LYS A 627 -16.20 40.05 17.55
CA LYS A 627 -16.66 39.08 18.55
C LYS A 627 -18.19 39.11 18.61
N GLY A 628 -18.86 38.02 18.24
CA GLY A 628 -20.32 37.95 18.25
C GLY A 628 -20.86 36.66 17.64
N TYR A 629 -22.18 36.61 17.48
CA TYR A 629 -22.89 35.48 16.87
C TYR A 629 -23.71 36.00 15.68
N PHE A 630 -23.79 35.23 14.60
CA PHE A 630 -24.59 35.55 13.43
C PHE A 630 -25.89 34.70 13.39
N PRO A 631 -27.06 35.29 13.07
CA PRO A 631 -28.31 34.55 13.01
C PRO A 631 -28.46 33.81 11.68
N HIS A 632 -27.82 32.64 11.54
CA HIS A 632 -27.80 31.88 10.27
C HIS A 632 -29.20 31.54 9.73
N PHE A 633 -30.18 31.25 10.60
CA PHE A 633 -31.56 30.96 10.16
C PHE A 633 -32.35 32.21 9.75
N PHE A 634 -31.81 33.41 10.03
CA PHE A 634 -32.39 34.67 9.59
C PHE A 634 -31.91 35.06 8.18
N ASN A 635 -30.94 34.34 7.61
CA ASN A 635 -30.47 34.52 6.25
C ASN A 635 -31.48 33.96 5.23
N THR A 636 -32.49 34.77 4.97
CA THR A 636 -33.61 34.51 4.05
C THR A 636 -33.66 35.61 3.00
N GLU A 637 -34.26 35.34 1.83
CA GLU A 637 -34.47 36.34 0.78
C GLU A 637 -35.31 37.52 1.30
N ALA A 638 -36.32 37.23 2.13
CA ALA A 638 -37.18 38.24 2.74
C ALA A 638 -36.44 39.19 3.69
N ASN A 639 -35.38 38.72 4.35
CA ASN A 639 -34.66 39.49 5.37
C ASN A 639 -33.39 40.19 4.86
N GLN A 640 -33.05 40.07 3.57
CA GLN A 640 -31.79 40.64 3.04
C GLN A 640 -31.67 42.16 3.24
N ASN A 641 -32.79 42.88 3.29
CA ASN A 641 -32.86 44.32 3.52
C ASN A 641 -33.35 44.70 4.92
N TYR A 642 -33.34 43.75 5.88
CA TYR A 642 -33.86 43.97 7.21
C TYR A 642 -32.99 44.95 8.01
N VAL A 643 -33.64 45.99 8.54
CA VAL A 643 -33.07 46.91 9.53
C VAL A 643 -34.10 47.06 10.65
N GLY A 644 -33.76 46.62 11.85
CA GLY A 644 -34.69 46.59 12.97
C GLY A 644 -34.08 46.01 14.25
N PRO A 645 -34.87 45.58 15.23
CA PRO A 645 -34.35 44.91 16.43
C PRO A 645 -33.56 43.64 16.09
N TYR A 646 -32.65 43.23 16.99
CA TYR A 646 -31.94 41.96 16.87
C TYR A 646 -32.91 40.76 16.72
N PRO A 647 -32.65 39.80 15.81
CA PRO A 647 -33.51 38.63 15.62
C PRO A 647 -33.72 37.82 16.89
N ALA A 648 -34.82 37.07 16.96
CA ALA A 648 -35.10 36.17 18.08
C ALA A 648 -33.97 35.13 18.25
N ALA A 649 -33.72 34.71 19.49
CA ALA A 649 -32.64 33.78 19.83
C ALA A 649 -32.69 32.47 19.02
N SER A 650 -33.88 31.99 18.63
CA SER A 650 -34.05 30.80 17.79
C SER A 650 -33.32 30.91 16.44
N PHE A 651 -33.17 32.11 15.89
CA PHE A 651 -32.48 32.31 14.61
C PHE A 651 -30.96 32.10 14.67
N TYR A 652 -30.38 31.98 15.87
CA TYR A 652 -28.96 31.76 16.11
C TYR A 652 -28.60 30.28 16.39
N GLY A 653 -29.60 29.38 16.46
CA GLY A 653 -29.38 27.96 16.75
C GLY A 653 -28.78 27.65 18.13
N PRO A 654 -29.25 28.24 19.24
CA PRO A 654 -28.70 27.98 20.57
C PRO A 654 -28.84 26.52 21.03
N ASP A 655 -29.78 25.76 20.45
CA ASP A 655 -30.01 24.36 20.78
C ASP A 655 -28.91 23.41 20.26
N ASP A 656 -28.21 23.81 19.19
CA ASP A 656 -27.06 23.07 18.65
C ASP A 656 -25.74 23.43 19.37
N MET A 657 -25.78 24.38 20.31
CA MET A 657 -24.61 24.82 21.07
C MET A 657 -24.39 23.95 22.31
N THR A 658 -23.11 23.73 22.67
CA THR A 658 -22.77 23.14 23.97
C THR A 658 -23.27 24.04 25.12
N SER A 659 -23.49 23.46 26.31
CA SER A 659 -24.01 24.20 27.47
C SER A 659 -23.21 25.47 27.81
N SER A 660 -21.88 25.42 27.68
CA SER A 660 -21.00 26.58 27.91
C SER A 660 -21.11 27.65 26.82
N ALA A 661 -21.14 27.23 25.55
CA ALA A 661 -21.31 28.14 24.41
C ALA A 661 -22.70 28.80 24.43
N ARG A 662 -23.74 28.06 24.81
CA ARG A 662 -25.10 28.56 24.95
C ARG A 662 -25.22 29.61 26.05
N ALA A 663 -24.57 29.40 27.20
CA ALA A 663 -24.52 30.39 28.27
C ALA A 663 -23.80 31.68 27.83
N ALA A 664 -22.67 31.55 27.12
CA ALA A 664 -21.96 32.69 26.55
C ALA A 664 -22.79 33.45 25.49
N PHE A 665 -23.56 32.72 24.68
CA PHE A 665 -24.49 33.30 23.70
C PHE A 665 -25.56 34.15 24.38
N TYR A 666 -26.30 33.62 25.37
CA TYR A 666 -27.35 34.39 26.03
C TYR A 666 -26.80 35.64 26.75
N ALA A 667 -25.65 35.52 27.42
CA ALA A 667 -24.98 36.67 28.03
C ALA A 667 -24.54 37.74 27.02
N TRP A 668 -24.23 37.36 25.78
CA TRP A 668 -23.99 38.28 24.67
C TRP A 668 -25.29 38.85 24.10
N TYR A 669 -26.32 38.02 23.95
CA TYR A 669 -27.61 38.36 23.35
C TYR A 669 -28.38 39.39 24.17
N GLU A 670 -28.37 39.25 25.51
CA GLU A 670 -28.93 40.25 26.43
C GLU A 670 -28.33 41.64 26.24
N LYS A 671 -27.01 41.72 25.95
CA LYS A 671 -26.31 42.98 25.69
C LYS A 671 -26.66 43.61 24.34
N GLN A 672 -27.37 42.90 23.46
CA GLN A 672 -27.84 43.44 22.18
C GLN A 672 -29.30 43.93 22.24
N GLN A 673 -30.00 43.70 23.35
CA GLN A 673 -31.36 44.18 23.53
C GLN A 673 -31.42 45.71 23.41
N GLY A 674 -32.41 46.20 22.66
CA GLY A 674 -32.59 47.63 22.39
C GLY A 674 -31.66 48.23 21.33
N LYS A 675 -30.74 47.44 20.73
CA LYS A 675 -29.90 47.90 19.62
C LYS A 675 -30.55 47.59 18.27
N THR A 676 -30.16 48.37 17.26
CA THR A 676 -30.53 48.13 15.86
C THR A 676 -29.58 47.12 15.23
N PHE A 677 -30.16 46.11 14.59
CA PHE A 677 -29.51 45.11 13.75
C PHE A 677 -29.76 45.46 12.28
N ASN A 678 -28.68 45.74 11.56
CA ASN A 678 -28.68 45.88 10.11
C ASN A 678 -28.17 44.56 9.51
N PHE A 679 -29.06 43.81 8.86
CA PHE A 679 -28.71 42.48 8.35
C PHE A 679 -27.54 42.54 7.36
N HIS A 680 -27.56 43.49 6.42
CA HIS A 680 -26.54 43.56 5.37
C HIS A 680 -25.15 43.85 5.94
N GLU A 681 -25.04 44.81 6.86
CA GLU A 681 -23.78 45.16 7.52
C GLU A 681 -23.26 44.01 8.40
N GLU A 682 -24.14 43.41 9.19
CA GLU A 682 -23.79 42.30 10.08
C GLU A 682 -23.38 41.05 9.29
N PHE A 683 -24.09 40.75 8.21
CA PHE A 683 -23.84 39.62 7.32
C PHE A 683 -22.47 39.71 6.65
N LEU A 684 -22.17 40.85 6.05
CA LEU A 684 -20.89 41.07 5.39
C LEU A 684 -19.73 41.10 6.39
N SER A 685 -19.89 41.84 7.48
CA SER A 685 -18.82 41.99 8.48
C SER A 685 -18.51 40.68 9.23
N TYR A 686 -19.51 39.81 9.42
CA TYR A 686 -19.31 38.48 9.98
C TYR A 686 -18.46 37.61 9.06
N CYS A 687 -18.86 37.45 7.79
CA CYS A 687 -18.12 36.64 6.82
C CYS A 687 -16.68 37.17 6.59
N ILE A 688 -16.49 38.50 6.55
CA ILE A 688 -15.14 39.11 6.49
C ILE A 688 -14.29 38.72 7.71
N SER A 689 -14.89 38.72 8.91
CA SER A 689 -14.19 38.33 10.12
C SER A 689 -13.75 36.87 10.09
N ASP A 690 -14.62 35.96 9.65
CA ASP A 690 -14.33 34.53 9.55
C ASP A 690 -13.17 34.25 8.57
N VAL A 691 -13.18 34.90 7.41
CA VAL A 691 -12.08 34.76 6.43
C VAL A 691 -10.77 35.40 6.92
N ASP A 692 -10.81 36.51 7.66
CA ASP A 692 -9.59 37.09 8.28
C ASP A 692 -8.99 36.16 9.35
N ILE A 693 -9.85 35.60 10.21
CA ILE A 693 -9.44 34.63 11.23
C ILE A 693 -8.79 33.41 10.55
N LEU A 694 -9.46 32.84 9.55
CA LEU A 694 -8.98 31.70 8.79
C LEU A 694 -7.61 32.00 8.17
N GLN A 695 -7.50 33.12 7.45
CA GLN A 695 -6.28 33.55 6.79
C GLN A 695 -5.11 33.66 7.79
N ARG A 696 -5.28 34.45 8.86
CA ARG A 696 -4.18 34.78 9.79
C ARG A 696 -3.77 33.57 10.63
N CYS A 697 -4.72 32.74 11.05
CA CYS A 697 -4.43 31.53 11.81
C CYS A 697 -3.73 30.48 10.94
N CYS A 698 -4.20 30.24 9.72
CA CYS A 698 -3.51 29.35 8.78
C CYS A 698 -2.10 29.84 8.43
N ALA A 699 -1.92 31.15 8.24
CA ALA A 699 -0.60 31.74 8.00
C ALA A 699 0.34 31.54 9.20
N GLN A 700 -0.15 31.74 10.42
CA GLN A 700 0.63 31.54 11.64
C GLN A 700 1.01 30.07 11.85
N PHE A 701 0.07 29.15 11.63
CA PHE A 701 0.33 27.71 11.63
C PHE A 701 1.42 27.34 10.62
N ARG A 702 1.27 27.79 9.36
CA ARG A 702 2.23 27.54 8.28
C ARG A 702 3.64 28.01 8.64
N ARG A 703 3.77 29.25 9.15
CA ARG A 703 5.06 29.82 9.58
C ARG A 703 5.68 29.02 10.72
N THR A 704 4.88 28.60 11.69
CA THR A 704 5.33 27.80 12.84
C THR A 704 5.87 26.44 12.40
N ILE A 705 5.10 25.70 11.60
CA ILE A 705 5.54 24.40 11.06
C ILE A 705 6.80 24.54 10.19
N HIS A 706 6.82 25.54 9.29
CA HIS A 706 8.00 25.78 8.46
C HIS A 706 9.24 26.15 9.30
N ALA A 707 9.09 26.94 10.37
CA ALA A 707 10.19 27.29 11.25
C ALA A 707 10.78 26.05 11.95
N LEU A 708 9.92 25.18 12.48
CA LEU A 708 10.28 23.99 13.26
C LEU A 708 10.88 22.86 12.41
N VAL A 709 10.24 22.52 11.28
CA VAL A 709 10.58 21.30 10.52
C VAL A 709 10.95 21.55 9.06
N LYS A 710 10.99 22.82 8.60
CA LYS A 710 11.35 23.20 7.22
C LYS A 710 10.47 22.54 6.14
N VAL A 711 9.20 22.28 6.49
CA VAL A 711 8.17 21.74 5.60
C VAL A 711 7.09 22.79 5.37
N GLU A 712 6.58 22.88 4.14
CA GLU A 712 5.40 23.69 3.78
C GLU A 712 4.13 22.84 3.93
N PRO A 713 3.32 23.02 5.00
CA PRO A 713 2.23 22.11 5.34
C PRO A 713 1.15 22.01 4.26
N PHE A 714 0.83 23.13 3.60
CA PHE A 714 -0.24 23.21 2.60
C PHE A 714 0.19 22.77 1.19
N LYS A 715 1.51 22.74 0.89
CA LYS A 715 2.02 22.34 -0.43
C LYS A 715 2.09 20.82 -0.61
N GLY A 716 2.41 20.09 0.47
CA GLY A 716 2.57 18.63 0.43
C GLY A 716 1.28 17.91 -0.02
N SER A 717 1.41 16.93 -0.91
CA SER A 717 0.26 16.19 -1.41
C SER A 717 -0.30 15.18 -0.41
N HIS A 718 0.46 14.64 0.56
CA HIS A 718 0.01 13.48 1.36
C HIS A 718 0.78 13.25 2.69
N TYR A 719 1.15 14.27 3.47
CA TYR A 719 2.11 14.05 4.58
C TYR A 719 1.62 14.36 5.99
N LEU A 720 0.35 14.73 6.19
CA LEU A 720 -0.16 15.09 7.52
C LEU A 720 -1.60 14.58 7.80
N CYS A 721 -2.09 13.57 7.08
CA CYS A 721 -3.24 12.79 7.52
C CYS A 721 -2.78 11.52 8.19
#